data_AF-A0A086AZX3-F1
#
_entry.id   AF-A0A086AZX3-F1
#
_cell.length_a   1.000
_cell.length_b   1.000
_cell.length_c   1.000
_cell.angle_alpha   90.00
_cell.angle_beta   90.00
_cell.angle_gamma   90.00
#
_symmetry.space_group_name_H-M   'P 1'
#
loop_
_entity.id
_entity.type
_entity.pdbx_description
1 polymer ?
#
loop_
_entity_poly.entity_id
_entity_poly.type
_entity_poly.pdbx_seq_one_letter_code
_entity_poly.pdbx_strand_id
1 'polypeptide(L)'
;MNRKKYFQDYDDFYEESQRMLWAFQNKVLKEIPQQNNSLAKATQTADKVSNISESFSDVTDWITDEYVDLEAFVLRIKAANSGMNDYQFSYNPQELESNIEHKSVQNKNNGFIQLKIYRNPKIGNVSVKWKDSRITQKIDLRNKKVYYRLHFYYVNSRETAFVLETFLYQDFRDLNILLNYGDVDQYEADYNYFLQNFANALRNEKSAERLKFIYENIPESILSGISRFVDHEVFFEHLDILSKDDDSDIFKDSSTAVIQIFKAFGNPIPILNYFRENPSKLNRIYYNLDKSSEHNGKLLSNRMILANIMLVLSIFSKNVQQKKTAQTFTIGKGFKINSTILEGGIFQNNDDNYRDTFFLQQQKEEQRNVKVIPKEGDPDEKETVITDLDDGTQYHPLDMVYLIDISGEKEVSYFVPAIYIKALADEQEWEVVLQNIRIAADIVAVILGILTLPTGNPYFLLLAIADISLAGADFTIQAFKEEILKYEGGKEFLEVWEKIYVYGGSALIAANIAGGFYLGAARILTKITEGEVKNYLKSLVIKVVLETNITNFTEDSIKLLSSGKEAFFDSNYLLRLVPVQRLIDKGVLIISGKAVESKSYLKEYVFIYKGEKIAAGSAAEVNKKLAGALKAGAKDEEITAFLDNLERLSKIESGEAFKHLYEVLPLLNKKIITFDGKEVLVEVSNTHCVNMVIAVDEYLRTGKISLALPSGNQKIEVLSDFYNKKYNRFTYFQRIDINQQLKLKMKEGEMGIIFGERDYPEIGHVFNVIKREGKLYFPDGQAGKEANLNDGFIFFKYLKLE
;
A
#
# COMPACT_ATOMS: atom_id res chain seq x y z
N MET A 1 17.39 -22.45 21.97
CA MET A 1 16.73 -21.98 20.74
C MET A 1 16.46 -23.18 19.82
N ASN A 2 15.24 -23.75 19.85
CA ASN A 2 14.89 -24.95 19.07
C ASN A 2 14.31 -24.54 17.71
N ARG A 3 15.20 -24.45 16.71
CA ARG A 3 15.04 -23.81 15.38
C ARG A 3 14.08 -24.50 14.39
N LYS A 4 13.06 -25.26 14.78
CA LYS A 4 12.35 -26.15 13.81
C LYS A 4 10.83 -26.06 13.67
N LYS A 5 10.14 -25.14 14.35
CA LYS A 5 8.68 -24.98 14.16
C LYS A 5 8.23 -23.59 13.71
N TYR A 6 9.15 -22.62 13.62
CA TYR A 6 8.84 -21.21 13.36
C TYR A 6 9.42 -20.67 12.04
N PHE A 7 10.12 -21.51 11.26
CA PHE A 7 10.66 -21.13 9.95
C PHE A 7 9.68 -21.35 8.78
N GLN A 8 8.38 -21.57 9.05
CA GLN A 8 7.37 -21.68 8.00
C GLN A 8 6.68 -20.35 7.65
N ASP A 9 6.93 -19.26 8.40
CA ASP A 9 6.23 -17.97 8.21
C ASP A 9 7.15 -16.81 7.78
N TYR A 10 8.27 -17.09 7.11
CA TYR A 10 9.20 -16.05 6.59
C TYR A 10 8.76 -15.40 5.27
N ASP A 11 7.53 -15.63 4.82
CA ASP A 11 6.94 -15.00 3.62
C ASP A 11 6.08 -13.76 3.96
N ASP A 12 6.18 -13.25 5.18
CA ASP A 12 5.17 -12.38 5.79
C ASP A 12 5.16 -10.92 5.34
N PHE A 13 6.02 -10.45 4.45
CA PHE A 13 5.95 -9.07 3.94
C PHE A 13 5.73 -9.10 2.42
N TYR A 14 4.82 -8.29 1.87
CA TYR A 14 4.62 -8.24 0.41
C TYR A 14 5.93 -7.86 -0.28
N GLU A 15 6.31 -8.54 -1.36
CA GLU A 15 7.48 -8.14 -2.17
C GLU A 15 7.31 -6.69 -2.67
N GLU A 16 6.08 -6.28 -2.95
CA GLU A 16 5.75 -4.89 -3.29
C GLU A 16 5.88 -3.93 -2.10
N SER A 17 5.49 -4.34 -0.88
CA SER A 17 5.73 -3.55 0.34
C SER A 17 7.23 -3.45 0.66
N GLN A 18 7.99 -4.52 0.46
CA GLN A 18 9.45 -4.52 0.61
C GLN A 18 10.10 -3.60 -0.44
N ARG A 19 9.71 -3.71 -1.72
CA ARG A 19 10.19 -2.83 -2.79
C ARG A 19 9.77 -1.39 -2.60
N MET A 20 8.58 -1.13 -2.08
CA MET A 20 8.09 0.22 -1.74
C MET A 20 8.83 0.79 -0.55
N LEU A 21 8.93 0.07 0.58
CA LEU A 21 9.75 0.47 1.74
C LEU A 21 11.19 0.78 1.31
N TRP A 22 11.75 -0.05 0.44
CA TRP A 22 13.08 0.14 -0.12
C TRP A 22 13.15 1.33 -1.10
N ALA A 23 12.12 1.55 -1.92
CA ALA A 23 12.02 2.70 -2.84
C ALA A 23 11.77 4.02 -2.09
N PHE A 24 11.02 4.00 -0.98
CA PHE A 24 10.77 5.15 -0.11
C PHE A 24 12.00 5.50 0.70
N GLN A 25 12.64 4.50 1.33
CA GLN A 25 13.98 4.68 1.90
C GLN A 25 14.90 5.30 0.85
N ASN A 26 14.97 4.74 -0.36
CA ASN A 26 15.81 5.28 -1.44
C ASN A 26 15.39 6.66 -1.97
N LYS A 27 14.12 7.05 -1.90
CA LYS A 27 13.62 8.36 -2.35
C LYS A 27 13.92 9.44 -1.31
N VAL A 28 13.70 9.17 -0.03
CA VAL A 28 14.16 10.00 1.10
C VAL A 28 15.68 10.12 1.07
N LEU A 29 16.39 9.01 0.79
CA LEU A 29 17.83 8.98 0.61
C LEU A 29 18.32 9.71 -0.66
N LYS A 30 17.45 9.95 -1.66
CA LYS A 30 17.78 10.68 -2.91
C LYS A 30 17.39 12.16 -2.89
N GLU A 31 16.39 12.53 -2.10
CA GLU A 31 16.04 13.94 -1.84
C GLU A 31 16.97 14.58 -0.79
N ILE A 32 17.66 13.76 0.01
CA ILE A 32 19.00 14.11 0.52
C ILE A 32 19.96 14.08 -0.67
N PRO A 33 20.78 15.12 -0.94
CA PRO A 33 21.53 15.23 -2.18
C PRO A 33 22.49 14.06 -2.43
N GLN A 34 22.05 13.03 -3.16
CA GLN A 34 22.96 12.00 -3.67
C GLN A 34 23.42 12.39 -5.07
N GLN A 35 24.72 12.62 -5.24
CA GLN A 35 25.36 12.25 -6.50
C GLN A 35 26.56 11.34 -6.33
N ASN A 36 26.39 10.17 -6.93
CA ASN A 36 27.34 9.39 -7.71
C ASN A 36 28.64 8.98 -7.02
N ASN A 37 28.70 7.68 -6.75
CA ASN A 37 29.88 6.83 -6.67
C ASN A 37 31.11 7.41 -7.40
N SER A 38 31.94 8.11 -6.65
CA SER A 38 33.37 8.06 -6.80
C SER A 38 33.99 8.19 -5.41
N LEU A 39 34.38 7.04 -4.85
CA LEU A 39 35.15 6.90 -3.62
C LEU A 39 36.53 7.62 -3.65
N ALA A 40 36.79 8.49 -4.63
CA ALA A 40 38.06 9.15 -4.90
C ALA A 40 38.07 10.65 -4.58
N LYS A 41 36.95 11.27 -4.19
CA LYS A 41 36.90 12.68 -3.75
C LYS A 41 36.77 12.90 -2.24
N ALA A 42 36.47 11.84 -1.47
CA ALA A 42 36.40 11.89 0.00
C ALA A 42 37.77 12.24 0.65
N THR A 43 38.87 12.05 -0.08
CA THR A 43 40.22 12.30 0.42
C THR A 43 40.60 13.80 0.47
N GLN A 44 39.89 14.69 -0.24
CA GLN A 44 40.19 16.13 -0.22
C GLN A 44 39.32 16.93 0.78
N THR A 45 38.31 16.33 1.38
CA THR A 45 37.42 16.97 2.38
C THR A 45 37.62 16.47 3.81
N ALA A 46 38.38 15.39 4.00
CA ALA A 46 38.84 14.91 5.31
C ALA A 46 39.73 15.93 6.06
N ASP A 47 40.21 16.97 5.38
CA ASP A 47 40.96 18.09 5.98
C ASP A 47 40.09 19.06 6.80
N LYS A 48 38.75 18.98 6.73
CA LYS A 48 37.87 19.72 7.68
C LYS A 48 37.81 19.07 9.06
N VAL A 49 38.18 17.79 9.21
CA VAL A 49 37.75 16.94 10.35
C VAL A 49 38.90 16.25 11.09
N SER A 50 40.13 16.20 10.56
CA SER A 50 41.22 15.50 11.25
C SER A 50 42.28 16.44 11.87
N ASN A 51 42.43 16.32 13.19
CA ASN A 51 43.55 16.76 14.02
C ASN A 51 43.75 18.25 14.27
N ILE A 52 42.96 18.83 15.17
CA ILE A 52 43.47 19.75 16.20
C ILE A 52 42.74 19.42 17.50
N SER A 53 43.48 19.04 18.54
CA SER A 53 42.96 18.85 19.89
C SER A 53 42.15 20.08 20.33
N GLU A 54 41.02 19.89 21.01
CA GLU A 54 40.35 20.95 21.75
C GLU A 54 41.34 21.57 22.75
N SER A 55 42.04 22.60 22.32
CA SER A 55 42.66 23.54 23.22
C SER A 55 41.96 24.87 22.97
N PHE A 56 41.09 25.23 23.92
CA PHE A 56 40.77 26.63 24.20
C PHE A 56 42.03 27.38 24.73
N SER A 57 43.25 26.88 24.50
CA SER A 57 44.41 27.15 25.36
C SER A 57 45.19 28.41 25.06
N ASP A 58 44.94 29.13 23.96
CA ASP A 58 45.85 30.21 23.57
C ASP A 58 45.22 31.62 23.61
N VAL A 59 44.04 31.79 24.22
CA VAL A 59 43.51 33.11 24.60
C VAL A 59 42.83 33.02 25.97
N THR A 60 43.47 33.55 27.00
CA THR A 60 43.00 33.54 28.39
C THR A 60 41.92 34.60 28.70
N ASP A 61 41.62 35.52 27.78
CA ASP A 61 40.80 36.71 28.04
C ASP A 61 39.62 36.84 27.06
N TRP A 62 38.75 35.83 27.00
CA TRP A 62 37.49 35.94 26.25
C TRP A 62 36.50 36.84 27.01
N ILE A 63 35.97 37.87 26.34
CA ILE A 63 34.88 38.68 26.87
C ILE A 63 33.57 37.89 26.69
N THR A 64 32.87 37.63 27.80
CA THR A 64 31.66 36.79 27.86
C THR A 64 30.49 37.48 28.57
N ASP A 65 30.47 38.82 28.51
CA ASP A 65 29.45 39.65 29.14
C ASP A 65 28.08 39.52 28.47
N GLU A 66 27.02 39.58 29.27
CA GLU A 66 25.63 39.60 28.78
C GLU A 66 25.22 41.01 28.29
N TYR A 67 26.14 41.98 28.34
CA TYR A 67 25.96 43.39 28.00
C TYR A 67 26.51 43.71 26.60
N VAL A 68 26.05 42.96 25.60
CA VAL A 68 26.43 43.14 24.19
C VAL A 68 25.19 43.51 23.39
N ASP A 69 25.29 44.50 22.51
CA ASP A 69 24.22 44.79 21.55
C ASP A 69 24.17 43.69 20.48
N LEU A 70 23.51 42.57 20.82
CA LEU A 70 23.42 41.39 19.96
C LEU A 70 22.69 41.69 18.65
N GLU A 71 21.70 42.59 18.66
CA GLU A 71 20.95 42.97 17.45
C GLU A 71 21.84 43.72 16.47
N ALA A 72 22.55 44.76 16.95
CA ALA A 72 23.53 45.46 16.12
C ALA A 72 24.62 44.52 15.63
N PHE A 73 25.06 43.57 16.46
CA PHE A 73 26.11 42.64 16.09
C PHE A 73 25.68 41.66 15.00
N VAL A 74 24.52 41.01 15.15
CA VAL A 74 23.94 40.11 14.14
C VAL A 74 23.67 40.86 12.83
N LEU A 75 23.18 42.10 12.91
CA LEU A 75 22.96 42.95 11.73
C LEU A 75 24.27 43.25 10.99
N ARG A 76 25.37 43.54 11.71
CA ARG A 76 26.70 43.74 11.10
C ARG A 76 27.17 42.49 10.35
N ILE A 77 27.05 41.31 10.96
CA ILE A 77 27.44 40.05 10.32
C ILE A 77 26.58 39.80 9.08
N LYS A 78 25.26 39.97 9.20
CA LYS A 78 24.30 39.78 8.09
C LYS A 78 24.58 40.74 6.93
N ALA A 79 24.84 42.01 7.21
CA ALA A 79 25.17 43.00 6.19
C ALA A 79 26.51 42.67 5.51
N ALA A 80 27.51 42.24 6.29
CA ALA A 80 28.80 41.80 5.78
C ALA A 80 28.68 40.52 4.94
N ASN A 81 27.74 39.63 5.25
CA ASN A 81 27.42 38.43 4.45
C ASN A 81 26.62 38.77 3.18
N SER A 82 27.15 39.70 2.40
CA SER A 82 26.67 40.06 1.06
C SER A 82 27.88 40.27 0.16
N GLY A 83 27.75 39.90 -1.12
CA GLY A 83 28.84 40.02 -2.10
C GLY A 83 29.36 41.46 -2.29
N MET A 84 28.61 42.47 -1.84
CA MET A 84 29.02 43.88 -1.88
C MET A 84 30.09 44.26 -0.84
N ASN A 85 30.27 43.46 0.22
CA ASN A 85 31.18 43.75 1.33
C ASN A 85 32.39 42.78 1.39
N ASP A 86 32.69 42.08 0.29
CA ASP A 86 33.73 41.04 0.20
C ASP A 86 33.62 39.93 1.27
N TYR A 87 32.46 39.82 1.94
CA TYR A 87 32.19 38.94 3.06
C TYR A 87 33.12 39.15 4.26
N GLN A 88 33.43 40.40 4.59
CA GLN A 88 34.22 40.75 5.77
C GLN A 88 33.75 42.07 6.41
N PHE A 89 34.05 42.27 7.69
CA PHE A 89 33.82 43.57 8.35
C PHE A 89 34.92 43.87 9.38
N SER A 90 35.04 45.17 9.73
CA SER A 90 35.95 45.61 10.79
C SER A 90 35.32 45.34 12.16
N TYR A 91 35.95 44.45 12.92
CA TYR A 91 35.50 44.04 14.24
C TYR A 91 36.25 44.81 15.33
N ASN A 92 35.47 45.52 16.15
CA ASN A 92 35.92 46.21 17.35
C ASN A 92 34.94 45.87 18.50
N PRO A 93 35.36 45.10 19.51
CA PRO A 93 34.46 44.65 20.59
C PRO A 93 33.88 45.79 21.43
N GLN A 94 34.59 46.92 21.55
CA GLN A 94 34.15 48.08 22.35
C GLN A 94 32.94 48.79 21.74
N GLU A 95 32.76 48.74 20.41
CA GLU A 95 31.63 49.36 19.71
C GLU A 95 30.30 48.61 19.88
N LEU A 96 30.35 47.46 20.55
CA LEU A 96 29.24 46.53 20.69
C LEU A 96 28.82 46.38 22.16
N GLU A 97 29.40 47.17 23.06
CA GLU A 97 28.99 47.22 24.46
C GLU A 97 27.57 47.80 24.57
N SER A 98 26.75 47.14 25.37
CA SER A 98 25.40 47.58 25.72
C SER A 98 25.35 47.94 27.21
N ASN A 99 24.44 48.84 27.58
CA ASN A 99 24.12 49.10 28.98
C ASN A 99 22.94 48.24 29.48
N ILE A 100 22.37 47.39 28.63
CA ILE A 100 21.27 46.48 28.92
C ILE A 100 21.70 45.05 28.60
N GLU A 101 21.21 44.11 29.40
CA GLU A 101 21.47 42.69 29.24
C GLU A 101 20.69 42.10 28.05
N HIS A 102 21.38 41.50 27.09
CA HIS A 102 20.78 40.88 25.90
C HIS A 102 21.12 39.38 25.88
N LYS A 103 20.10 38.51 26.02
CA LYS A 103 20.24 37.03 26.00
C LYS A 103 19.69 36.39 24.73
N SER A 104 19.04 37.18 23.89
CA SER A 104 18.39 36.69 22.68
C SER A 104 18.33 37.75 21.60
N VAL A 105 18.13 37.31 20.36
CA VAL A 105 17.84 38.15 19.19
C VAL A 105 16.51 37.78 18.56
N GLN A 106 15.82 38.74 17.97
CA GLN A 106 14.53 38.52 17.31
C GLN A 106 14.73 37.76 15.99
N ASN A 107 13.97 36.67 15.79
CA ASN A 107 13.95 35.94 14.53
C ASN A 107 12.96 36.57 13.52
N LYS A 108 12.94 36.07 12.28
CA LYS A 108 12.07 36.59 11.21
C LYS A 108 10.57 36.42 11.46
N ASN A 109 10.17 35.58 12.42
CA ASN A 109 8.78 35.19 12.70
C ASN A 109 8.27 35.74 14.06
N ASN A 110 8.87 36.80 14.59
CA ASN A 110 8.58 37.35 15.94
C ASN A 110 8.88 36.40 17.12
N GLY A 111 9.62 35.32 16.90
CA GLY A 111 10.22 34.50 17.95
C GLY A 111 11.59 35.04 18.39
N PHE A 112 12.20 34.39 19.38
CA PHE A 112 13.49 34.78 19.95
C PHE A 112 14.49 33.62 19.88
N ILE A 113 15.72 33.91 19.45
CA ILE A 113 16.84 32.96 19.42
C ILE A 113 17.68 33.19 20.67
N GLN A 114 17.82 32.20 21.55
CA GLN A 114 18.71 32.32 22.70
C GLN A 114 20.17 32.26 22.23
N LEU A 115 20.93 33.32 22.50
CA LEU A 115 22.24 33.53 21.91
C LEU A 115 23.24 34.02 22.95
N LYS A 116 24.34 33.27 23.09
CA LYS A 116 25.52 33.70 23.84
C LYS A 116 26.66 33.99 22.89
N ILE A 117 27.46 34.99 23.22
CA ILE A 117 28.63 35.37 22.43
C ILE A 117 29.91 35.29 23.26
N TYR A 118 30.97 34.81 22.63
CA TYR A 118 32.33 34.84 23.15
C TYR A 118 33.15 35.71 22.20
N ARG A 119 33.77 36.77 22.73
CA ARG A 119 34.46 37.79 21.95
C ARG A 119 35.95 37.85 22.29
N ASN A 120 36.81 37.86 21.28
CA ASN A 120 38.22 38.19 21.42
C ASN A 120 38.35 39.73 21.54
N PRO A 121 39.14 40.27 22.49
CA PRO A 121 39.32 41.72 22.68
C PRO A 121 40.10 42.41 21.56
N LYS A 122 40.80 41.64 20.72
CA LYS A 122 41.61 42.16 19.61
C LYS A 122 40.74 42.85 18.55
N ILE A 123 41.24 43.95 17.99
CA ILE A 123 40.61 44.66 16.88
C ILE A 123 41.18 44.13 15.56
N GLY A 124 40.33 43.90 14.56
CA GLY A 124 40.78 43.44 13.25
C GLY A 124 39.64 43.15 12.27
N ASN A 125 39.96 42.85 11.02
CA ASN A 125 38.95 42.45 10.04
C ASN A 125 38.60 40.97 10.23
N VAL A 126 37.31 40.63 10.17
CA VAL A 126 36.79 39.27 10.35
C VAL A 126 36.11 38.81 9.08
N SER A 127 36.38 37.56 8.66
CA SER A 127 35.66 36.93 7.55
C SER A 127 34.32 36.40 8.03
N VAL A 128 33.28 36.66 7.25
CA VAL A 128 31.93 36.10 7.41
C VAL A 128 31.55 35.20 6.24
N LYS A 129 32.52 34.72 5.45
CA LYS A 129 32.25 33.69 4.43
C LYS A 129 31.88 32.39 5.13
N TRP A 130 30.80 31.74 4.69
CA TRP A 130 30.39 30.44 5.23
C TRP A 130 31.54 29.42 5.24
N LYS A 131 32.27 29.33 4.13
CA LYS A 131 33.41 28.42 3.97
C LYS A 131 34.60 28.70 4.92
N ASP A 132 34.71 29.91 5.46
CA ASP A 132 35.77 30.31 6.38
C ASP A 132 35.31 30.16 7.84
N SER A 133 34.01 30.03 8.08
CA SER A 133 33.44 29.77 9.42
C SER A 133 33.53 28.28 9.79
N ARG A 134 33.53 28.00 11.10
CA ARG A 134 33.54 26.62 11.61
C ARG A 134 32.34 26.37 12.51
N ILE A 135 31.62 25.29 12.24
CA ILE A 135 30.57 24.77 13.12
C ILE A 135 31.21 23.80 14.12
N THR A 136 30.81 23.88 15.38
CA THR A 136 31.10 22.82 16.35
C THR A 136 29.87 22.50 17.19
N GLN A 137 29.63 21.22 17.44
CA GLN A 137 28.62 20.74 18.39
C GLN A 137 29.30 20.05 19.57
N LYS A 138 28.83 20.33 20.79
CA LYS A 138 29.23 19.58 21.99
C LYS A 138 28.01 19.09 22.73
N ILE A 139 27.90 17.77 22.90
CA ILE A 139 26.88 17.13 23.72
C ILE A 139 27.49 16.88 25.10
N ASP A 140 27.19 17.73 26.07
CA ASP A 140 27.70 17.62 27.43
C ASP A 140 26.70 16.89 28.33
N LEU A 141 26.91 15.58 28.44
CA LEU A 141 26.04 14.69 29.21
C LEU A 141 26.14 14.89 30.73
N ARG A 142 27.21 15.54 31.23
CA ARG A 142 27.36 15.82 32.67
C ARG A 142 26.49 17.01 33.07
N ASN A 143 26.49 18.05 32.25
CA ASN A 143 25.72 19.27 32.51
C ASN A 143 24.33 19.27 31.86
N LYS A 144 23.97 18.19 31.14
CA LYS A 144 22.72 18.07 30.36
C LYS A 144 22.50 19.28 29.45
N LYS A 145 23.52 19.63 28.66
CA LYS A 145 23.46 20.71 27.69
C LYS A 145 24.03 20.28 26.35
N VAL A 146 23.40 20.74 25.27
CA VAL A 146 23.97 20.67 23.93
C VAL A 146 24.37 22.08 23.52
N TYR A 147 25.60 22.24 23.07
CA TYR A 147 26.14 23.52 22.63
C TYR A 147 26.32 23.47 21.12
N TYR A 148 25.73 24.43 20.41
CA TYR A 148 25.91 24.62 18.97
C TYR A 148 26.62 25.95 18.75
N ARG A 149 27.79 25.91 18.10
CA ARG A 149 28.66 27.07 17.99
C ARG A 149 29.06 27.34 16.54
N LEU A 150 29.03 28.62 16.17
CA LEU A 150 29.57 29.14 14.93
C LEU A 150 30.77 30.02 15.23
N HIS A 151 31.95 29.60 14.76
CA HIS A 151 33.23 30.28 14.98
C HIS A 151 33.57 31.15 13.78
N PHE A 152 33.96 32.40 14.04
CA PHE A 152 34.42 33.36 13.04
C PHE A 152 35.87 33.72 13.29
N TYR A 153 36.63 33.94 12.21
CA TYR A 153 38.09 34.09 12.27
C TYR A 153 38.53 35.43 11.69
N TYR A 154 39.62 35.97 12.24
CA TYR A 154 40.28 37.12 11.62
C TYR A 154 40.74 36.78 10.20
N VAL A 155 40.63 37.75 9.29
CA VAL A 155 41.06 37.60 7.90
C VAL A 155 42.54 37.22 7.85
N ASN A 156 42.86 36.19 7.05
CA ASN A 156 44.20 35.61 6.93
C ASN A 156 44.79 35.04 8.24
N SER A 157 43.96 34.69 9.21
CA SER A 157 44.37 34.10 10.48
C SER A 157 43.54 32.86 10.82
N ARG A 158 44.10 31.96 11.64
CA ARG A 158 43.37 30.86 12.29
C ARG A 158 42.86 31.21 13.68
N GLU A 159 43.13 32.43 14.14
CA GLU A 159 42.69 32.96 15.42
C GLU A 159 41.19 33.30 15.34
N THR A 160 40.40 32.71 16.25
CA THR A 160 38.97 33.00 16.37
C THR A 160 38.76 34.42 16.89
N ALA A 161 37.97 35.20 16.16
CA ALA A 161 37.57 36.55 16.54
C ALA A 161 36.37 36.53 17.50
N PHE A 162 35.33 35.75 17.17
CA PHE A 162 34.20 35.54 18.05
C PHE A 162 33.49 34.22 17.77
N VAL A 163 32.70 33.78 18.75
CA VAL A 163 31.88 32.57 18.68
C VAL A 163 30.45 32.93 19.04
N LEU A 164 29.51 32.54 18.18
CA LEU A 164 28.08 32.57 18.46
C LEU A 164 27.65 31.20 18.96
N GLU A 165 27.01 31.13 20.12
CA GLU A 165 26.60 29.89 20.79
C GLU A 165 25.10 29.88 21.08
N THR A 166 24.45 28.78 20.73
CA THR A 166 23.04 28.49 21.05
C THR A 166 22.94 27.13 21.77
N PHE A 167 21.82 26.90 22.46
CA PHE A 167 21.59 25.68 23.25
C PHE A 167 20.55 24.73 22.66
N LEU A 168 19.80 25.19 21.66
CA LEU A 168 18.80 24.42 20.93
C LEU A 168 19.20 24.37 19.46
N TYR A 169 18.98 23.21 18.82
CA TYR A 169 19.27 23.07 17.40
C TYR A 169 18.43 24.02 16.54
N GLN A 170 17.16 24.23 16.91
CA GLN A 170 16.28 25.13 16.18
C GLN A 170 16.79 26.57 16.23
N ASP A 171 17.27 27.03 17.41
CA ASP A 171 17.91 28.34 17.56
C ASP A 171 19.16 28.45 16.67
N PHE A 172 19.96 27.39 16.59
CA PHE A 172 21.12 27.36 15.69
C PHE A 172 20.70 27.46 14.21
N ARG A 173 19.67 26.74 13.77
CA ARG A 173 19.13 26.82 12.41
C ARG A 173 18.61 28.21 12.10
N ASP A 174 17.77 28.75 12.97
CA ASP A 174 17.19 30.09 12.83
C ASP A 174 18.28 31.16 12.78
N LEU A 175 19.35 31.02 13.56
CA LEU A 175 20.51 31.91 13.53
C LEU A 175 21.18 31.90 12.15
N ASN A 176 21.42 30.74 11.56
CA ASN A 176 22.03 30.65 10.22
C ASN A 176 21.14 31.28 9.14
N ILE A 177 19.82 31.09 9.23
CA ILE A 177 18.84 31.74 8.35
C ILE A 177 18.82 33.27 8.54
N LEU A 178 18.94 33.74 9.78
CA LEU A 178 18.98 35.16 10.14
C LEU A 178 20.24 35.83 9.59
N LEU A 179 21.39 35.13 9.63
CA LEU A 179 22.68 35.56 9.11
C LEU A 179 22.79 35.46 7.58
N ASN A 180 21.73 35.07 6.86
CA ASN A 180 21.69 34.84 5.42
C ASN A 180 22.60 33.68 4.93
N TYR A 181 22.94 32.71 5.77
CA TYR A 181 23.61 31.48 5.33
C TYR A 181 22.63 30.43 4.79
N GLY A 182 21.34 30.57 5.05
CA GLY A 182 20.33 29.57 4.70
C GLY A 182 20.11 28.55 5.81
N ASP A 183 19.36 27.51 5.50
CA ASP A 183 19.04 26.45 6.45
C ASP A 183 20.13 25.37 6.42
N VAL A 184 20.76 25.10 7.57
CA VAL A 184 21.87 24.15 7.68
C VAL A 184 21.50 22.72 7.30
N ASP A 185 20.22 22.35 7.43
CA ASP A 185 19.71 21.03 7.02
C ASP A 185 19.76 20.85 5.49
N GLN A 186 19.85 21.93 4.71
CA GLN A 186 19.98 21.89 3.25
C GLN A 186 21.43 21.65 2.78
N TYR A 187 22.42 21.76 3.67
CA TYR A 187 23.83 21.55 3.36
C TYR A 187 24.27 20.16 3.85
N GLU A 188 24.42 19.22 2.93
CA GLU A 188 24.67 17.80 3.25
C GLU A 188 25.85 17.58 4.21
N ALA A 189 26.96 18.29 4.03
CA ALA A 189 28.14 18.15 4.90
C ALA A 189 27.86 18.58 6.35
N ASP A 190 27.12 19.67 6.54
CA ASP A 190 26.81 20.23 7.84
C ASP A 190 25.72 19.39 8.54
N TYR A 191 24.69 18.97 7.78
CA TYR A 191 23.69 18.00 8.24
C TYR A 191 24.34 16.69 8.71
N ASN A 192 25.21 16.09 7.89
CA ASN A 192 25.90 14.84 8.22
C ASN A 192 26.85 15.00 9.43
N TYR A 193 27.40 16.19 9.67
CA TYR A 193 28.21 16.46 10.86
C TYR A 193 27.39 16.34 12.15
N PHE A 194 26.22 17.00 12.23
CA PHE A 194 25.33 16.90 13.39
C PHE A 194 24.82 15.47 13.59
N LEU A 195 24.40 14.85 12.49
CA LEU A 195 23.95 13.47 12.48
C LEU A 195 24.99 12.51 13.07
N GLN A 196 26.25 12.59 12.63
CA GLN A 196 27.34 11.75 13.15
C GLN A 196 27.65 12.01 14.62
N ASN A 197 27.61 13.26 15.07
CA ASN A 197 27.87 13.58 16.48
C ASN A 197 26.81 12.96 17.40
N PHE A 198 25.54 13.05 17.03
CA PHE A 198 24.47 12.38 17.77
C PHE A 198 24.58 10.86 17.69
N ALA A 199 24.87 10.30 16.51
CA ALA A 199 25.10 8.86 16.35
C ALA A 199 26.24 8.36 17.25
N ASN A 200 27.35 9.11 17.32
CA ASN A 200 28.50 8.78 18.16
C ASN A 200 28.18 8.91 19.65
N ALA A 201 27.38 9.90 20.05
CA ALA A 201 26.91 10.02 21.44
C ALA A 201 26.05 8.81 21.84
N LEU A 202 25.15 8.37 20.95
CA LEU A 202 24.30 7.20 21.18
C LEU A 202 25.12 5.90 21.28
N ARG A 203 26.04 5.63 20.35
CA ARG A 203 26.85 4.39 20.37
C ARG A 203 27.68 4.22 21.65
N ASN A 204 28.11 5.32 22.24
CA ASN A 204 29.07 5.32 23.35
C ASN A 204 28.43 5.46 24.73
N GLU A 205 27.12 5.68 24.83
CA GLU A 205 26.43 5.91 26.10
C GLU A 205 25.58 4.68 26.50
N LYS A 206 25.55 4.39 27.80
CA LYS A 206 24.86 3.23 28.39
C LYS A 206 24.04 3.60 29.64
N SER A 207 24.17 4.82 30.15
CA SER A 207 23.36 5.33 31.25
C SER A 207 21.97 5.73 30.74
N ALA A 208 20.92 5.20 31.39
CA ALA A 208 19.53 5.52 31.07
C ALA A 208 19.26 7.04 31.11
N GLU A 209 19.69 7.72 32.17
CA GLU A 209 19.51 9.17 32.32
C GLU A 209 20.14 9.99 31.18
N ARG A 210 21.33 9.57 30.71
CA ARG A 210 22.05 10.27 29.65
C ARG A 210 21.53 9.90 28.27
N LEU A 211 21.15 8.64 28.05
CA LEU A 211 20.46 8.21 26.83
C LEU A 211 19.15 8.97 26.67
N LYS A 212 18.35 9.07 27.74
CA LYS A 212 17.13 9.89 27.77
C LYS A 212 17.42 11.33 27.34
N PHE A 213 18.42 11.97 27.96
CA PHE A 213 18.82 13.32 27.59
C PHE A 213 19.22 13.45 26.11
N ILE A 214 19.99 12.50 25.58
CA ILE A 214 20.40 12.52 24.17
C ILE A 214 19.16 12.45 23.28
N TYR A 215 18.30 11.43 23.44
CA TYR A 215 17.12 11.23 22.59
C TYR A 215 16.13 12.40 22.64
N GLU A 216 15.92 13.00 23.81
CA GLU A 216 15.04 14.17 23.97
C GLU A 216 15.60 15.44 23.32
N ASN A 217 16.90 15.49 23.03
CA ASN A 217 17.57 16.64 22.40
C ASN A 217 18.00 16.39 20.94
N ILE A 218 17.74 15.20 20.38
CA ILE A 218 17.92 14.97 18.94
C ILE A 218 16.77 15.67 18.20
N PRO A 219 17.06 16.60 17.27
CA PRO A 219 16.04 17.24 16.45
C PRO A 219 15.33 16.23 15.54
N GLU A 220 14.02 16.39 15.30
CA GLU A 220 13.26 15.46 14.44
C GLU A 220 13.86 15.32 13.03
N SER A 221 14.37 16.42 12.44
CA SER A 221 15.03 16.38 11.13
C SER A 221 16.28 15.50 11.11
N ILE A 222 17.03 15.46 12.21
CA ILE A 222 18.24 14.65 12.38
C ILE A 222 17.88 13.20 12.73
N LEU A 223 16.87 13.00 13.59
CA LEU A 223 16.49 11.70 14.15
C LEU A 223 16.21 10.65 13.07
N SER A 224 15.48 11.06 12.02
CA SER A 224 15.12 10.20 10.88
C SER A 224 16.32 9.62 10.12
N GLY A 225 17.49 10.28 10.19
CA GLY A 225 18.72 9.83 9.54
C GLY A 225 19.64 8.98 10.42
N ILE A 226 19.37 8.85 11.73
CA ILE A 226 20.32 8.25 12.68
C ILE A 226 20.60 6.77 12.35
N SER A 227 19.62 6.02 11.86
CA SER A 227 19.77 4.63 11.42
C SER A 227 20.82 4.41 10.32
N ARG A 228 21.24 5.47 9.60
CA ARG A 228 22.37 5.40 8.66
C ARG A 228 23.71 5.15 9.35
N PHE A 229 23.80 5.47 10.64
CA PHE A 229 25.01 5.39 11.43
C PHE A 229 24.81 4.55 12.70
N VAL A 230 23.61 4.27 13.16
CA VAL A 230 23.39 3.43 14.35
C VAL A 230 22.67 2.16 13.95
N ASP A 231 23.29 1.02 14.26
CA ASP A 231 22.71 -0.30 13.99
C ASP A 231 21.46 -0.51 14.85
N HIS A 232 20.49 -1.28 14.33
CA HIS A 232 19.22 -1.52 15.01
C HIS A 232 19.40 -2.21 16.37
N GLU A 233 20.43 -3.03 16.53
CA GLU A 233 20.79 -3.69 17.79
C GLU A 233 21.06 -2.69 18.91
N VAL A 234 21.69 -1.56 18.61
CA VAL A 234 21.96 -0.49 19.58
C VAL A 234 20.66 0.16 20.04
N PHE A 235 19.71 0.37 19.13
CA PHE A 235 18.39 0.90 19.48
C PHE A 235 17.59 -0.07 20.37
N PHE A 236 17.61 -1.38 20.07
CA PHE A 236 16.97 -2.38 20.92
C PHE A 236 17.61 -2.46 22.31
N GLU A 237 18.93 -2.30 22.41
CA GLU A 237 19.64 -2.22 23.69
C GLU A 237 19.21 -0.97 24.47
N HIS A 238 19.10 0.19 23.83
CA HIS A 238 18.66 1.42 24.47
C HIS A 238 17.21 1.33 24.98
N LEU A 239 16.31 0.72 24.20
CA LEU A 239 14.94 0.45 24.65
C LEU A 239 14.92 -0.40 25.91
N ASP A 240 15.76 -1.45 25.98
CA ASP A 240 15.87 -2.30 27.15
C ASP A 240 16.46 -1.56 28.36
N ILE A 241 17.48 -0.71 28.17
CA ILE A 241 18.08 0.12 29.22
C ILE A 241 17.05 1.09 29.80
N LEU A 242 16.35 1.85 28.95
CA LEU A 242 15.37 2.85 29.40
C LEU A 242 14.18 2.19 30.09
N SER A 243 13.66 1.10 29.52
CA SER A 243 12.56 0.37 30.13
C SER A 243 12.96 -0.21 31.49
N LYS A 244 14.18 -0.74 31.63
CA LYS A 244 14.69 -1.25 32.91
C LYS A 244 14.83 -0.18 33.98
N ASP A 245 15.20 1.04 33.59
CA ASP A 245 15.36 2.13 34.55
C ASP A 245 14.00 2.60 35.10
N ASP A 246 12.97 2.61 34.26
CA ASP A 246 11.61 3.00 34.65
C ASP A 246 10.95 1.96 35.59
N ASP A 247 11.33 0.66 35.55
CA ASP A 247 10.89 -0.33 36.55
C ASP A 247 11.31 0.03 37.99
N SER A 248 12.39 0.80 38.14
CA SER A 248 13.04 1.03 39.44
C SER A 248 12.40 2.16 40.25
N ASP A 249 11.65 3.06 39.62
CA ASP A 249 11.10 4.25 40.24
C ASP A 249 9.93 4.84 39.43
N ILE A 250 8.76 4.98 40.07
CA ILE A 250 7.54 5.55 39.47
C ILE A 250 7.67 7.03 39.07
N PHE A 251 8.70 7.74 39.55
CA PHE A 251 8.97 9.13 39.16
C PHE A 251 9.90 9.24 37.94
N LYS A 252 10.52 8.13 37.50
CA LYS A 252 11.25 8.06 36.24
C LYS A 252 10.27 7.81 35.10
N ASP A 253 10.52 8.52 34.01
CA ASP A 253 9.64 8.51 32.84
C ASP A 253 10.50 8.72 31.62
N SER A 254 10.83 7.62 30.94
CA SER A 254 11.62 7.64 29.72
C SER A 254 10.75 7.60 28.46
N SER A 255 9.44 7.83 28.59
CA SER A 255 8.46 7.63 27.53
C SER A 255 8.78 8.41 26.26
N THR A 256 9.14 9.70 26.38
CA THR A 256 9.53 10.53 25.24
C THR A 256 10.74 9.94 24.51
N ALA A 257 11.79 9.57 25.25
CA ALA A 257 13.00 8.97 24.65
C ALA A 257 12.71 7.63 23.97
N VAL A 258 11.85 6.79 24.56
CA VAL A 258 11.40 5.52 23.96
C VAL A 258 10.69 5.77 22.62
N ILE A 259 9.78 6.74 22.55
CA ILE A 259 9.10 7.11 21.29
C ILE A 259 10.10 7.64 20.26
N GLN A 260 11.09 8.45 20.66
CA GLN A 260 12.14 8.93 19.75
C GLN A 260 13.01 7.78 19.21
N ILE A 261 13.25 6.72 19.99
CA ILE A 261 13.96 5.53 19.49
C ILE A 261 13.16 4.84 18.38
N PHE A 262 11.85 4.67 18.54
CA PHE A 262 10.99 4.11 17.50
C PHE A 262 11.04 4.93 16.20
N LYS A 263 11.13 6.26 16.31
CA LYS A 263 11.36 7.15 15.17
C LYS A 263 12.74 7.02 14.53
N ALA A 264 13.78 6.68 15.31
CA ALA A 264 15.15 6.55 14.81
C ALA A 264 15.40 5.27 13.98
N PHE A 265 14.61 4.20 14.16
CA PHE A 265 14.83 2.93 13.42
C PHE A 265 14.71 3.08 11.90
N GLY A 266 13.76 3.89 11.40
CA GLY A 266 13.54 4.11 9.96
C GLY A 266 13.13 2.88 9.12
N ASN A 267 13.12 1.67 9.69
CA ASN A 267 12.67 0.44 9.05
C ASN A 267 11.74 -0.36 9.98
N PRO A 268 10.50 -0.68 9.56
CA PRO A 268 9.54 -1.43 10.38
C PRO A 268 9.91 -2.90 10.58
N ILE A 269 10.61 -3.53 9.63
CA ILE A 269 10.80 -4.99 9.60
C ILE A 269 11.62 -5.51 10.80
N PRO A 270 12.79 -4.92 11.13
CA PRO A 270 13.58 -5.36 12.28
C PRO A 270 12.83 -5.24 13.61
N ILE A 271 12.01 -4.20 13.76
CA ILE A 271 11.22 -3.92 14.97
C ILE A 271 10.21 -5.04 15.21
N LEU A 272 9.42 -5.37 14.19
CA LEU A 272 8.41 -6.42 14.28
C LEU A 272 9.03 -7.78 14.56
N ASN A 273 10.11 -8.13 13.85
CA ASN A 273 10.81 -9.38 14.06
C ASN A 273 11.32 -9.49 15.50
N TYR A 274 11.97 -8.44 16.00
CA TYR A 274 12.49 -8.42 17.36
C TYR A 274 11.38 -8.59 18.41
N PHE A 275 10.27 -7.87 18.30
CA PHE A 275 9.21 -7.95 19.31
C PHE A 275 8.30 -9.18 19.18
N ARG A 276 8.20 -9.79 17.99
CA ARG A 276 7.60 -11.13 17.85
C ARG A 276 8.45 -12.21 18.54
N GLU A 277 9.78 -12.09 18.49
CA GLU A 277 10.68 -12.99 19.21
C GLU A 277 10.78 -12.68 20.72
N ASN A 278 10.46 -11.44 21.11
CA ASN A 278 10.60 -10.96 22.48
C ASN A 278 9.34 -10.22 22.96
N PRO A 279 8.14 -10.86 22.97
CA PRO A 279 6.88 -10.21 23.30
C PRO A 279 6.87 -9.60 24.71
N SER A 280 7.55 -10.22 25.68
CA SER A 280 7.70 -9.69 27.04
C SER A 280 8.44 -8.34 27.11
N LYS A 281 9.35 -8.07 26.17
CA LYS A 281 10.03 -6.77 26.11
C LYS A 281 9.08 -5.67 25.63
N LEU A 282 8.21 -5.98 24.66
CA LEU A 282 7.20 -5.03 24.20
C LEU A 282 6.16 -4.74 25.29
N ASN A 283 5.73 -5.77 26.02
CA ASN A 283 4.86 -5.61 27.19
C ASN A 283 5.45 -4.71 28.26
N ARG A 284 6.72 -4.94 28.62
CA ARG A 284 7.40 -4.11 29.61
C ARG A 284 7.46 -2.65 29.18
N ILE A 285 7.85 -2.38 27.92
CA ILE A 285 7.83 -1.02 27.36
C ILE A 285 6.43 -0.44 27.53
N TYR A 286 5.39 -1.14 27.07
CA TYR A 286 4.01 -0.66 27.13
C TYR A 286 3.58 -0.27 28.56
N TYR A 287 3.83 -1.10 29.57
CA TYR A 287 3.43 -0.80 30.94
C TYR A 287 4.25 0.32 31.58
N ASN A 288 5.51 0.48 31.20
CA ASN A 288 6.39 1.55 31.70
C ASN A 288 6.13 2.90 31.05
N LEU A 289 5.47 2.93 29.89
CA LEU A 289 5.00 4.19 29.31
C LEU A 289 3.94 4.80 30.22
N ASP A 290 4.18 6.05 30.60
CA ASP A 290 3.29 6.87 31.43
C ASP A 290 3.06 8.24 30.76
N LYS A 291 2.07 8.99 31.24
CA LYS A 291 1.71 10.33 30.76
C LYS A 291 1.40 10.37 29.26
N SER A 292 1.46 11.58 28.71
CA SER A 292 1.08 11.88 27.35
C SER A 292 2.11 12.78 26.67
N SER A 293 2.28 12.59 25.36
CA SER A 293 3.09 13.47 24.51
C SER A 293 2.19 14.30 23.60
N GLU A 294 2.62 15.52 23.28
CA GLU A 294 1.93 16.35 22.30
C GLU A 294 2.28 15.88 20.88
N HIS A 295 1.26 15.64 20.06
CA HIS A 295 1.37 15.32 18.65
C HIS A 295 0.35 16.14 17.86
N ASN A 296 0.82 16.96 16.91
CA ASN A 296 -0.01 17.86 16.10
C ASN A 296 -0.97 18.75 16.93
N GLY A 297 -0.49 19.28 18.06
CA GLY A 297 -1.29 20.13 18.95
C GLY A 297 -2.28 19.38 19.85
N LYS A 298 -2.26 18.04 19.86
CA LYS A 298 -3.10 17.19 20.70
C LYS A 298 -2.25 16.37 21.67
N LEU A 299 -2.69 16.31 22.93
CA LEU A 299 -2.06 15.49 23.96
C LEU A 299 -2.57 14.04 23.83
N LEU A 300 -1.67 13.08 23.67
CA LEU A 300 -2.01 11.66 23.53
C LEU A 300 -1.19 10.81 24.48
N SER A 301 -1.82 9.82 25.10
CA SER A 301 -1.15 8.82 25.93
C SER A 301 0.01 8.16 25.19
N ASN A 302 1.15 8.04 25.86
CA ASN A 302 2.34 7.40 25.28
C ASN A 302 2.08 5.92 24.94
N ARG A 303 1.22 5.24 25.71
CA ARG A 303 0.77 3.87 25.42
C ARG A 303 -0.02 3.78 24.12
N MET A 304 -0.92 4.74 23.91
CA MET A 304 -1.68 4.85 22.66
C MET A 304 -0.76 5.17 21.48
N ILE A 305 0.25 6.04 21.65
CA ILE A 305 1.27 6.33 20.63
C ILE A 305 2.03 5.05 20.25
N LEU A 306 2.54 4.29 21.23
CA LEU A 306 3.24 3.02 20.97
C LEU A 306 2.33 2.01 20.25
N ALA A 307 1.09 1.85 20.73
CA ALA A 307 0.13 0.92 20.15
C ALA A 307 -0.21 1.29 18.71
N ASN A 308 -0.32 2.58 18.41
CA ASN A 308 -0.50 3.12 17.07
C ASN A 308 0.73 2.87 16.17
N ILE A 309 1.95 3.04 16.68
CA ILE A 309 3.16 2.65 15.96
C ILE A 309 3.09 1.15 15.64
N MET A 310 2.87 0.29 16.64
CA MET A 310 2.81 -1.17 16.44
C MET A 310 1.70 -1.60 15.48
N LEU A 311 0.52 -0.97 15.54
CA LEU A 311 -0.57 -1.17 14.58
C LEU A 311 -0.03 -1.00 13.16
N VAL A 312 0.54 0.16 12.87
CA VAL A 312 1.00 0.51 11.54
C VAL A 312 2.22 -0.31 11.10
N LEU A 313 3.11 -0.70 12.02
CA LEU A 313 4.18 -1.63 11.66
C LEU A 313 3.61 -3.01 11.28
N SER A 314 2.74 -3.58 12.12
CA SER A 314 2.12 -4.91 11.93
C SER A 314 1.27 -5.03 10.67
N ILE A 315 0.90 -3.90 10.10
CA ILE A 315 0.18 -3.75 8.86
C ILE A 315 1.04 -4.05 7.62
N PHE A 316 2.36 -3.83 7.69
CA PHE A 316 3.26 -4.19 6.60
C PHE A 316 3.43 -5.71 6.45
N SER A 317 2.90 -6.52 7.38
CA SER A 317 2.90 -7.97 7.27
C SER A 317 1.60 -8.55 6.67
N LYS A 318 1.71 -9.60 5.86
CA LYS A 318 0.63 -10.27 5.12
C LYS A 318 -0.44 -10.83 6.05
N ASN A 319 -0.05 -11.37 7.21
CA ASN A 319 -0.93 -11.90 8.26
C ASN A 319 -2.01 -12.87 7.71
N VAL A 320 -1.74 -13.60 6.62
CA VAL A 320 -2.77 -14.32 5.83
C VAL A 320 -3.54 -15.35 6.65
N GLN A 321 -2.85 -16.06 7.55
CA GLN A 321 -3.49 -17.04 8.43
C GLN A 321 -4.25 -16.38 9.58
N GLN A 322 -3.65 -15.36 10.21
CA GLN A 322 -4.30 -14.63 11.30
C GLN A 322 -5.59 -13.95 10.84
N LYS A 323 -5.64 -13.39 9.61
CA LYS A 323 -6.87 -12.85 9.02
C LYS A 323 -8.03 -13.87 8.95
N LYS A 324 -7.74 -15.18 8.86
CA LYS A 324 -8.77 -16.24 8.78
C LYS A 324 -9.24 -16.72 10.15
N THR A 325 -8.42 -16.58 11.18
CA THR A 325 -8.65 -17.22 12.49
C THR A 325 -8.69 -16.23 13.65
N ALA A 326 -8.53 -14.93 13.39
CA ALA A 326 -8.49 -13.89 14.39
C ALA A 326 -9.82 -13.77 15.15
N GLN A 327 -9.71 -13.63 16.48
CA GLN A 327 -10.85 -13.31 17.34
C GLN A 327 -11.39 -11.92 16.99
N THR A 328 -12.69 -11.74 17.17
CA THR A 328 -13.37 -10.45 16.98
C THR A 328 -13.79 -9.87 18.32
N PHE A 329 -13.50 -8.59 18.52
CA PHE A 329 -13.96 -7.77 19.63
C PHE A 329 -14.85 -6.64 19.10
N THR A 330 -15.86 -6.27 19.86
CA THR A 330 -16.83 -5.21 19.50
C THR A 330 -16.81 -4.10 20.56
N ILE A 331 -16.93 -2.86 20.11
CA ILE A 331 -17.00 -1.66 20.96
C ILE A 331 -18.16 -0.77 20.52
N GLY A 332 -18.67 0.05 21.45
CA GLY A 332 -19.77 0.97 21.19
C GLY A 332 -21.13 0.36 21.55
N LYS A 333 -22.15 1.21 21.69
CA LYS A 333 -23.52 0.81 22.09
C LYS A 333 -23.56 -0.11 23.32
N GLY A 334 -22.72 0.18 24.31
CA GLY A 334 -22.58 -0.59 25.55
C GLY A 334 -21.59 -1.77 25.48
N PHE A 335 -21.08 -2.15 24.31
CA PHE A 335 -19.99 -3.13 24.23
C PHE A 335 -18.65 -2.50 24.62
N LYS A 336 -17.87 -3.22 25.43
CA LYS A 336 -16.55 -2.81 25.94
C LYS A 336 -15.63 -4.02 26.02
N ILE A 337 -14.33 -3.78 26.16
CA ILE A 337 -13.34 -4.84 26.32
C ILE A 337 -12.68 -4.66 27.68
N ASN A 338 -12.68 -5.73 28.48
CA ASN A 338 -11.90 -5.79 29.69
C ASN A 338 -10.50 -6.27 29.37
N SER A 339 -9.52 -5.48 29.82
CA SER A 339 -8.10 -5.79 29.71
C SER A 339 -7.41 -5.85 31.07
N THR A 340 -8.19 -5.78 32.15
CA THR A 340 -7.71 -5.81 33.53
C THR A 340 -7.59 -7.24 33.99
N ILE A 341 -6.40 -7.62 34.47
CA ILE A 341 -6.21 -8.86 35.20
C ILE A 341 -6.72 -8.60 36.62
N LEU A 342 -7.90 -9.11 36.97
CA LEU A 342 -8.29 -9.19 38.37
C LEU A 342 -7.45 -10.29 39.04
N GLU A 343 -6.82 -9.89 40.17
CA GLU A 343 -6.10 -10.70 41.15
C GLU A 343 -4.58 -10.90 40.94
N GLY A 344 -3.78 -9.89 41.33
CA GLY A 344 -2.47 -10.13 41.96
C GLY A 344 -1.25 -9.37 41.43
N GLY A 345 -1.13 -8.07 41.75
CA GLY A 345 0.16 -7.42 41.99
C GLY A 345 1.04 -7.07 40.77
N ILE A 346 1.31 -5.78 40.64
CA ILE A 346 2.16 -5.13 39.62
C ILE A 346 3.67 -5.48 39.73
N PHE A 347 4.04 -6.57 40.43
CA PHE A 347 5.42 -7.04 40.50
C PHE A 347 5.46 -8.57 40.40
N GLN A 348 5.36 -9.07 39.17
CA GLN A 348 5.50 -10.49 38.85
C GLN A 348 6.97 -10.92 38.91
N ASN A 349 7.24 -12.08 39.52
CA ASN A 349 8.58 -12.67 39.57
C ASN A 349 9.03 -13.06 38.14
N ASN A 350 10.33 -13.29 37.94
CA ASN A 350 10.87 -13.66 36.62
C ASN A 350 10.28 -14.95 36.00
N ASP A 351 9.48 -15.71 36.75
CA ASP A 351 8.94 -17.02 36.38
C ASP A 351 7.42 -17.03 36.09
N ASP A 352 6.73 -15.88 36.06
CA ASP A 352 5.27 -15.84 35.82
C ASP A 352 4.89 -15.89 34.33
N ASN A 353 3.92 -16.74 34.00
CA ASN A 353 3.47 -17.09 32.64
C ASN A 353 2.71 -16.00 31.86
N TYR A 354 2.55 -14.79 32.42
CA TYR A 354 1.71 -13.72 31.83
C TYR A 354 2.52 -12.50 31.37
N ARG A 355 3.85 -12.55 31.45
CA ARG A 355 4.71 -11.39 31.15
C ARG A 355 4.74 -11.01 29.67
N ASP A 356 4.36 -11.93 28.79
CA ASP A 356 4.44 -11.82 27.34
C ASP A 356 3.08 -11.73 26.65
N THR A 357 1.99 -11.64 27.40
CA THR A 357 0.62 -11.59 26.86
C THR A 357 -0.24 -10.48 27.49
N PHE A 358 -1.35 -10.17 26.84
CA PHE A 358 -2.42 -9.30 27.31
C PHE A 358 -3.70 -10.11 27.46
N PHE A 359 -4.36 -10.00 28.60
CA PHE A 359 -5.71 -10.51 28.78
C PHE A 359 -6.68 -9.58 28.06
N LEU A 360 -7.54 -10.14 27.21
CA LEU A 360 -8.63 -9.43 26.54
C LEU A 360 -9.92 -10.25 26.67
N GLN A 361 -10.99 -9.61 27.11
CA GLN A 361 -12.30 -10.22 27.34
C GLN A 361 -13.41 -9.31 26.83
N GLN A 362 -14.37 -9.86 26.09
CA GLN A 362 -15.52 -9.09 25.63
C GLN A 362 -16.52 -8.89 26.77
N GLN A 363 -16.94 -7.66 26.97
CA GLN A 363 -17.97 -7.28 27.94
C GLN A 363 -19.10 -6.47 27.29
N LYS A 364 -20.23 -6.40 27.99
CA LYS A 364 -21.35 -5.53 27.66
C LYS A 364 -21.96 -4.88 28.90
N GLU A 365 -22.13 -3.58 28.81
CA GLU A 365 -22.85 -2.75 29.76
C GLU A 365 -24.36 -2.84 29.49
N GLU A 366 -25.12 -3.33 30.46
CA GLU A 366 -26.57 -3.48 30.40
C GLU A 366 -27.23 -2.73 31.55
N GLN A 367 -28.38 -2.09 31.30
CA GLN A 367 -29.19 -1.57 32.40
C GLN A 367 -30.16 -2.65 32.89
N ARG A 368 -30.11 -2.95 34.19
CA ARG A 368 -31.03 -3.86 34.88
C ARG A 368 -31.78 -3.11 35.95
N ASN A 369 -33.06 -3.45 36.16
CA ASN A 369 -33.81 -2.92 37.29
C ASN A 369 -33.21 -3.49 38.57
N VAL A 370 -32.97 -2.61 39.56
CA VAL A 370 -32.45 -3.01 40.86
C VAL A 370 -33.40 -4.02 41.50
N LYS A 371 -32.86 -5.12 42.05
CA LYS A 371 -33.66 -6.02 42.90
C LYS A 371 -33.99 -5.30 44.21
N VAL A 372 -35.06 -4.52 44.21
CA VAL A 372 -35.53 -3.81 45.40
C VAL A 372 -35.96 -4.84 46.46
N ILE A 373 -35.27 -4.88 47.59
CA ILE A 373 -35.78 -5.54 48.79
C ILE A 373 -36.92 -4.65 49.29
N PRO A 374 -38.16 -5.17 49.40
CA PRO A 374 -39.34 -4.34 49.63
C PRO A 374 -39.30 -3.78 51.06
N LYS A 375 -38.72 -2.59 51.21
CA LYS A 375 -39.02 -1.67 52.31
C LYS A 375 -38.67 -0.20 52.05
N GLU A 376 -37.68 0.17 51.22
CA GLU A 376 -37.31 1.60 51.05
C GLU A 376 -36.75 2.05 49.67
N GLY A 377 -36.81 1.24 48.60
CA GLY A 377 -36.22 1.61 47.28
C GLY A 377 -37.24 1.94 46.18
N ASP A 378 -36.83 2.77 45.21
CA ASP A 378 -37.61 3.09 44.00
C ASP A 378 -37.67 1.85 43.06
N PRO A 379 -38.86 1.32 42.74
CA PRO A 379 -39.02 0.15 41.88
C PRO A 379 -38.55 0.36 40.43
N ASP A 380 -38.34 1.61 40.00
CA ASP A 380 -37.84 1.95 38.65
C ASP A 380 -36.34 2.29 38.63
N GLU A 381 -35.63 2.14 39.75
CA GLU A 381 -34.18 2.37 39.81
C GLU A 381 -33.45 1.35 38.92
N LYS A 382 -32.63 1.86 37.99
CA LYS A 382 -31.82 1.04 37.08
C LYS A 382 -30.37 1.08 37.50
N GLU A 383 -29.79 -0.10 37.68
CA GLU A 383 -28.35 -0.27 37.84
C GLU A 383 -27.70 -0.61 36.49
N THR A 384 -26.54 -0.04 36.27
CA THR A 384 -25.65 -0.47 35.19
C THR A 384 -24.91 -1.73 35.64
N VAL A 385 -25.10 -2.83 34.93
CA VAL A 385 -24.41 -4.11 35.16
C VAL A 385 -23.50 -4.41 33.98
N ILE A 386 -22.24 -4.71 34.28
CA ILE A 386 -21.29 -5.20 33.28
C ILE A 386 -21.40 -6.72 33.24
N THR A 387 -21.66 -7.27 32.05
CA THR A 387 -21.75 -8.71 31.83
C THR A 387 -20.60 -9.16 30.95
N ASP A 388 -19.87 -10.18 31.39
CA ASP A 388 -18.85 -10.86 30.59
C ASP A 388 -19.55 -11.71 29.52
N LEU A 389 -19.16 -11.51 28.26
CA LEU A 389 -19.71 -12.24 27.11
C LEU A 389 -18.85 -13.44 26.72
N ASP A 390 -17.60 -13.48 27.18
CA ASP A 390 -16.68 -14.60 27.05
C ASP A 390 -15.80 -14.73 28.31
N ASP A 391 -15.07 -15.83 28.42
CA ASP A 391 -14.16 -16.11 29.54
C ASP A 391 -12.83 -15.32 29.46
N GLY A 392 -12.64 -14.55 28.38
CA GLY A 392 -11.39 -13.86 28.04
C GLY A 392 -10.28 -14.80 27.57
N THR A 393 -9.26 -14.23 26.94
CA THR A 393 -8.11 -14.96 26.38
C THR A 393 -6.84 -14.13 26.44
N GLN A 394 -5.69 -14.80 26.53
CA GLN A 394 -4.36 -14.17 26.51
C GLN A 394 -3.84 -14.07 25.08
N TYR A 395 -3.37 -12.88 24.70
CA TYR A 395 -2.82 -12.58 23.37
C TYR A 395 -1.41 -12.03 23.48
N HIS A 396 -0.48 -12.47 22.63
CA HIS A 396 0.78 -11.76 22.49
C HIS A 396 0.53 -10.35 21.89
N PRO A 397 1.38 -9.35 22.17
CA PRO A 397 1.12 -7.95 21.80
C PRO A 397 0.87 -7.71 20.32
N LEU A 398 1.53 -8.51 19.47
CA LEU A 398 1.45 -8.41 18.02
C LEU A 398 0.54 -9.47 17.39
N ASP A 399 -0.20 -10.26 18.18
CA ASP A 399 -1.26 -11.13 17.67
C ASP A 399 -2.37 -10.25 17.08
N MET A 400 -2.79 -10.54 15.86
CA MET A 400 -3.79 -9.74 15.18
C MET A 400 -5.21 -10.21 15.52
N VAL A 401 -6.10 -9.24 15.76
CA VAL A 401 -7.51 -9.42 16.11
C VAL A 401 -8.38 -8.47 15.29
N TYR A 402 -9.66 -8.78 15.15
CA TYR A 402 -10.63 -7.85 14.58
C TYR A 402 -11.26 -6.99 15.67
N LEU A 403 -11.31 -5.68 15.43
CA LEU A 403 -12.07 -4.71 16.23
C LEU A 403 -13.25 -4.21 15.40
N ILE A 404 -14.46 -4.33 15.92
CA ILE A 404 -15.68 -3.83 15.31
C ILE A 404 -16.19 -2.64 16.14
N ASP A 405 -16.24 -1.46 15.54
CA ASP A 405 -16.82 -0.26 16.13
C ASP A 405 -18.26 -0.06 15.62
N ILE A 406 -19.22 -0.11 16.54
CA ILE A 406 -20.64 0.13 16.27
C ILE A 406 -21.16 1.43 16.91
N SER A 407 -20.26 2.31 17.37
CA SER A 407 -20.60 3.59 18.02
C SER A 407 -21.24 4.58 17.04
N GLY A 408 -20.82 4.54 15.77
CA GLY A 408 -21.35 5.37 14.69
C GLY A 408 -22.67 4.87 14.08
N GLU A 409 -23.14 5.59 13.06
CA GLU A 409 -24.30 5.18 12.24
C GLU A 409 -24.05 3.87 11.47
N LYS A 410 -22.78 3.57 11.16
CA LYS A 410 -22.34 2.37 10.44
C LYS A 410 -21.34 1.60 11.28
N GLU A 411 -21.38 0.28 11.15
CA GLU A 411 -20.40 -0.64 11.72
C GLU A 411 -19.08 -0.56 10.94
N VAL A 412 -17.95 -0.47 11.65
CA VAL A 412 -16.63 -0.39 11.05
C VAL A 412 -15.71 -1.46 11.63
N SER A 413 -15.10 -2.28 10.77
CA SER A 413 -14.17 -3.33 11.17
C SER A 413 -12.71 -2.93 10.90
N TYR A 414 -11.83 -3.20 11.86
CA TYR A 414 -10.40 -2.92 11.83
C TYR A 414 -9.61 -4.18 12.17
N PHE A 415 -8.55 -4.47 11.42
CA PHE A 415 -7.63 -5.58 11.72
C PHE A 415 -6.38 -5.02 12.41
N VAL A 416 -6.24 -5.26 13.71
CA VAL A 416 -5.31 -4.54 14.60
C VAL A 416 -4.54 -5.52 15.49
N PRO A 417 -3.32 -5.20 15.95
CA PRO A 417 -2.62 -6.04 16.92
C PRO A 417 -3.24 -5.90 18.31
N ALA A 418 -3.14 -6.92 19.15
CA ALA A 418 -3.71 -6.97 20.49
C ALA A 418 -3.26 -5.81 21.39
N ILE A 419 -2.04 -5.30 21.23
CA ILE A 419 -1.54 -4.10 21.94
C ILE A 419 -2.42 -2.86 21.69
N TYR A 420 -3.04 -2.75 20.52
CA TYR A 420 -3.97 -1.67 20.20
C TYR A 420 -5.28 -1.80 20.97
N ILE A 421 -5.83 -3.02 21.05
CA ILE A 421 -7.01 -3.29 21.88
C ILE A 421 -6.73 -3.01 23.34
N LYS A 422 -5.55 -3.44 23.82
CA LYS A 422 -5.11 -3.19 25.20
C LYS A 422 -5.03 -1.68 25.50
N ALA A 423 -4.42 -0.90 24.62
CA ALA A 423 -4.34 0.55 24.75
C ALA A 423 -5.73 1.20 24.75
N LEU A 424 -6.61 0.83 23.82
CA LEU A 424 -7.98 1.35 23.80
C LEU A 424 -8.75 1.02 25.10
N ALA A 425 -8.57 -0.20 25.62
CA ALA A 425 -9.20 -0.61 26.87
C ALA A 425 -8.70 0.16 28.08
N ASP A 426 -7.41 0.45 28.13
CA ASP A 426 -6.79 1.20 29.24
C ASP A 426 -7.21 2.69 29.25
N GLU A 427 -7.38 3.31 28.08
CA GLU A 427 -7.80 4.72 27.97
C GLU A 427 -9.29 4.93 28.31
N GLN A 428 -10.12 3.87 28.28
CA GLN A 428 -11.59 3.92 28.47
C GLN A 428 -12.34 4.85 27.49
N GLU A 429 -11.66 5.41 26.49
CA GLU A 429 -12.21 6.31 25.46
C GLU A 429 -12.46 5.56 24.14
N TRP A 430 -13.64 4.96 24.03
CA TRP A 430 -14.00 4.08 22.91
C TRP A 430 -14.58 4.81 21.68
N GLU A 431 -14.97 6.08 21.81
CA GLU A 431 -15.62 6.85 20.73
C GLU A 431 -14.63 7.48 19.73
N VAL A 432 -13.31 7.33 19.95
CA VAL A 432 -12.25 8.08 19.24
C VAL A 432 -11.30 7.18 18.44
N VAL A 433 -11.70 5.94 18.14
CA VAL A 433 -10.85 4.95 17.40
C VAL A 433 -10.36 5.48 16.05
N LEU A 434 -11.26 6.08 15.27
CA LEU A 434 -10.97 6.60 13.94
C LEU A 434 -9.95 7.75 13.94
N GLN A 435 -10.03 8.62 14.95
CA GLN A 435 -9.06 9.70 15.14
C GLN A 435 -7.69 9.15 15.57
N ASN A 436 -7.66 8.10 16.40
CA ASN A 436 -6.41 7.46 16.82
C ASN A 436 -5.68 6.78 15.65
N ILE A 437 -6.43 6.10 14.76
CA ILE A 437 -5.86 5.53 13.52
C ILE A 437 -5.29 6.61 12.61
N ARG A 438 -5.98 7.76 12.49
CA ARG A 438 -5.46 8.90 11.72
C ARG A 438 -4.11 9.32 12.27
N ILE A 439 -4.02 9.57 13.58
CA ILE A 439 -2.78 10.00 14.27
C ILE A 439 -1.65 8.96 14.11
N ALA A 440 -1.98 7.67 14.14
CA ALA A 440 -1.02 6.59 13.90
C ALA A 440 -0.30 6.74 12.54
N ALA A 441 -1.04 7.14 11.51
CA ALA A 441 -0.52 7.26 10.16
C ALA A 441 0.42 8.46 10.01
N ASP A 442 0.17 9.62 10.63
CA ASP A 442 1.14 10.74 10.65
C ASP A 442 2.37 10.44 11.49
N ILE A 443 2.23 9.75 12.63
CA ILE A 443 3.39 9.28 13.38
C ILE A 443 4.28 8.42 12.47
N VAL A 444 3.71 7.47 11.72
CA VAL A 444 4.50 6.61 10.83
C VAL A 444 5.00 7.33 9.58
N ALA A 445 4.25 8.28 9.03
CA ALA A 445 4.75 9.12 7.93
C ALA A 445 6.04 9.85 8.31
N VAL A 446 6.13 10.32 9.57
CA VAL A 446 7.35 10.90 10.14
C VAL A 446 8.44 9.83 10.29
N ILE A 447 8.13 8.66 10.86
CA ILE A 447 9.09 7.55 11.04
C ILE A 447 9.70 7.09 9.71
N LEU A 448 8.89 7.00 8.66
CA LEU A 448 9.30 6.55 7.32
C LEU A 448 9.87 7.69 6.46
N GLY A 449 9.89 8.94 6.97
CA GLY A 449 10.37 10.11 6.24
C GLY A 449 9.55 10.44 4.98
N ILE A 450 8.26 10.07 4.94
CA ILE A 450 7.43 10.26 3.75
C ILE A 450 7.17 11.75 3.54
N LEU A 451 7.85 12.35 2.57
CA LEU A 451 7.50 13.69 2.10
C LEU A 451 6.11 13.68 1.47
N THR A 452 5.29 14.63 1.90
CA THR A 452 3.95 14.86 1.39
C THR A 452 3.99 15.00 -0.13
N LEU A 453 3.21 14.18 -0.84
CA LEU A 453 2.85 14.49 -2.22
C LEU A 453 2.13 15.85 -2.26
N PRO A 454 2.05 16.55 -3.41
CA PRO A 454 1.44 17.88 -3.49
C PRO A 454 -0.07 17.92 -3.14
N THR A 455 -0.69 16.78 -2.79
CA THR A 455 -2.01 16.66 -2.16
C THR A 455 -2.02 16.94 -0.65
N GLY A 456 -0.85 17.11 -0.02
CA GLY A 456 -0.71 17.63 1.35
C GLY A 456 -1.00 16.65 2.49
N ASN A 457 -1.25 15.36 2.23
CA ASN A 457 -1.61 14.43 3.30
C ASN A 457 -0.98 13.01 3.10
N PRO A 458 0.07 12.65 3.88
CA PRO A 458 0.83 11.40 3.74
C PRO A 458 0.10 10.12 4.20
N TYR A 459 -1.13 10.23 4.68
CA TYR A 459 -1.88 9.18 5.37
C TYR A 459 -2.54 8.23 4.37
N PHE A 460 -2.90 8.74 3.19
CA PHE A 460 -3.61 8.01 2.14
C PHE A 460 -2.78 6.92 1.48
N LEU A 461 -1.47 7.16 1.35
CA LEU A 461 -0.55 6.17 0.78
C LEU A 461 -0.31 5.02 1.76
N LEU A 462 -0.20 5.31 3.06
CA LEU A 462 -0.07 4.28 4.08
C LEU A 462 -1.30 3.38 4.14
N LEU A 463 -2.51 3.97 4.24
CA LEU A 463 -3.77 3.23 4.30
C LEU A 463 -4.08 2.44 3.02
N ALA A 464 -3.63 2.92 1.85
CA ALA A 464 -3.75 2.24 0.57
C ALA A 464 -2.89 0.96 0.47
N ILE A 465 -1.70 0.97 1.08
CA ILE A 465 -0.73 -0.14 1.05
C ILE A 465 -1.06 -1.21 2.09
N ALA A 466 -1.75 -0.79 3.15
CA ALA A 466 -1.78 -1.44 4.45
C ALA A 466 -2.82 -2.55 4.64
N ASP A 467 -3.80 -2.69 3.75
CA ASP A 467 -4.81 -3.76 3.82
C ASP A 467 -5.51 -3.88 5.21
N ILE A 468 -5.58 -2.78 5.98
CA ILE A 468 -6.06 -2.71 7.39
C ILE A 468 -7.52 -3.14 7.52
N SER A 469 -8.29 -2.90 6.46
CA SER A 469 -9.66 -3.32 6.17
C SER A 469 -10.14 -2.43 5.02
N LEU A 470 -11.34 -2.65 4.51
CA LEU A 470 -11.99 -1.69 3.59
C LEU A 470 -12.14 -0.29 4.18
N ALA A 471 -11.98 -0.08 5.49
CA ALA A 471 -11.98 1.25 6.12
C ALA A 471 -10.79 2.11 5.70
N GLY A 472 -9.59 1.54 5.55
CA GLY A 472 -8.41 2.28 5.05
C GLY A 472 -8.62 2.79 3.63
N ALA A 473 -9.28 2.00 2.80
CA ALA A 473 -9.63 2.39 1.44
C ALA A 473 -10.84 3.37 1.39
N ASP A 474 -11.80 3.23 2.31
CA ASP A 474 -12.89 4.20 2.47
C ASP A 474 -12.40 5.58 2.93
N PHE A 475 -11.40 5.69 3.82
CA PHE A 475 -10.82 6.99 4.19
C PHE A 475 -10.17 7.71 3.02
N THR A 476 -9.44 6.98 2.19
CA THR A 476 -8.82 7.54 0.99
C THR A 476 -9.87 7.88 -0.07
N ILE A 477 -10.89 7.04 -0.25
CA ILE A 477 -12.02 7.35 -1.13
C ILE A 477 -12.83 8.55 -0.61
N GLN A 478 -13.05 8.69 0.69
CA GLN A 478 -13.71 9.84 1.31
C GLN A 478 -12.89 11.13 1.12
N ALA A 479 -11.57 11.06 1.23
CA ALA A 479 -10.70 12.20 1.01
C ALA A 479 -10.67 12.65 -0.46
N PHE A 480 -10.71 11.69 -1.39
CA PHE A 480 -10.88 11.97 -2.81
C PHE A 480 -12.34 12.08 -3.23
N LYS A 481 -13.32 12.03 -2.32
CA LYS A 481 -14.75 11.97 -2.67
C LYS A 481 -15.16 13.14 -3.53
N GLU A 482 -14.82 14.35 -3.10
CA GLU A 482 -15.12 15.56 -3.86
C GLU A 482 -14.42 15.59 -5.22
N GLU A 483 -13.21 15.04 -5.31
CA GLU A 483 -12.46 14.97 -6.55
C GLU A 483 -13.03 13.91 -7.50
N ILE A 484 -13.34 12.72 -7.00
CA ILE A 484 -13.99 11.62 -7.71
C ILE A 484 -15.36 12.04 -8.23
N LEU A 485 -16.14 12.78 -7.42
CA LEU A 485 -17.45 13.29 -7.81
C LEU A 485 -17.41 14.30 -8.96
N LYS A 486 -16.25 14.93 -9.25
CA LYS A 486 -16.09 15.82 -10.42
C LYS A 486 -16.10 15.04 -11.75
N TYR A 487 -15.83 13.74 -11.72
CA TYR A 487 -15.70 12.92 -12.92
C TYR A 487 -16.97 12.10 -13.18
N GLU A 488 -17.31 11.95 -14.46
CA GLU A 488 -18.39 11.06 -14.91
C GLU A 488 -18.12 9.62 -14.48
N GLY A 489 -19.10 8.96 -13.85
CA GLY A 489 -18.93 7.65 -13.21
C GLY A 489 -18.51 7.70 -11.73
N GLY A 490 -18.11 8.88 -11.24
CA GLY A 490 -17.70 9.15 -9.86
C GLY A 490 -18.74 8.75 -8.83
N LYS A 491 -19.99 9.15 -9.06
CA LYS A 491 -21.12 8.87 -8.16
C LYS A 491 -21.42 7.37 -8.11
N GLU A 492 -21.51 6.71 -9.25
CA GLU A 492 -21.81 5.28 -9.34
C GLU A 492 -20.70 4.43 -8.69
N PHE A 493 -19.44 4.81 -8.89
CA PHE A 493 -18.31 4.18 -8.22
C PHE A 493 -18.43 4.32 -6.70
N LEU A 494 -18.68 5.54 -6.20
CA LEU A 494 -18.79 5.80 -4.76
C LEU A 494 -19.98 5.09 -4.12
N GLU A 495 -21.15 5.10 -4.76
CA GLU A 495 -22.35 4.41 -4.26
C GLU A 495 -22.15 2.89 -4.16
N VAL A 496 -21.41 2.30 -5.09
CA VAL A 496 -21.10 0.87 -5.05
C VAL A 496 -19.95 0.57 -4.09
N TRP A 497 -18.94 1.45 -4.01
CA TRP A 497 -17.86 1.38 -3.03
C TRP A 497 -18.40 1.42 -1.59
N GLU A 498 -19.33 2.33 -1.30
CA GLU A 498 -20.00 2.41 0.01
C GLU A 498 -20.73 1.10 0.35
N LYS A 499 -21.27 0.36 -0.64
CA LYS A 499 -21.86 -0.97 -0.42
C LYS A 499 -20.81 -2.04 -0.18
N ILE A 500 -19.72 -2.06 -0.95
CA ILE A 500 -18.57 -2.97 -0.73
C ILE A 500 -18.07 -2.83 0.71
N TYR A 501 -17.96 -1.58 1.17
CA TYR A 501 -17.54 -1.22 2.52
C TYR A 501 -18.51 -1.70 3.61
N VAL A 502 -19.82 -1.45 3.47
CA VAL A 502 -20.86 -1.81 4.47
C VAL A 502 -20.94 -3.30 4.77
N TYR A 503 -20.57 -4.18 3.83
CA TYR A 503 -20.67 -5.64 3.99
C TYR A 503 -19.35 -6.34 4.37
N GLY A 504 -18.31 -5.58 4.75
CA GLY A 504 -17.11 -6.13 5.40
C GLY A 504 -16.19 -6.98 4.50
N GLY A 505 -16.30 -6.88 3.18
CA GLY A 505 -15.42 -7.60 2.25
C GLY A 505 -16.06 -7.78 0.87
N SER A 506 -15.23 -7.88 -0.18
CA SER A 506 -15.67 -8.24 -1.54
C SER A 506 -16.18 -9.69 -1.65
N ALA A 507 -15.91 -10.53 -0.63
CA ALA A 507 -16.27 -11.95 -0.61
C ALA A 507 -17.78 -12.23 -0.53
N LEU A 508 -18.61 -11.23 -0.20
CA LEU A 508 -20.08 -11.37 -0.08
C LEU A 508 -20.86 -10.69 -1.20
N ILE A 509 -20.19 -10.16 -2.22
CA ILE A 509 -20.88 -9.44 -3.28
C ILE A 509 -21.36 -10.43 -4.34
N ALA A 510 -22.63 -10.83 -4.21
CA ALA A 510 -23.40 -11.41 -5.30
C ALA A 510 -23.08 -10.67 -6.61
N ALA A 511 -22.84 -11.44 -7.69
CA ALA A 511 -22.44 -10.98 -9.03
C ALA A 511 -23.24 -9.77 -9.59
N ASN A 512 -24.40 -9.46 -9.02
CA ASN A 512 -25.28 -8.36 -9.42
C ASN A 512 -24.81 -6.94 -9.02
N ILE A 513 -23.95 -6.76 -8.00
CA ILE A 513 -23.50 -5.40 -7.57
C ILE A 513 -22.16 -5.00 -8.23
N ALA A 514 -21.32 -6.00 -8.59
CA ALA A 514 -20.03 -5.82 -9.24
C ALA A 514 -20.11 -5.01 -10.54
N GLY A 515 -21.17 -5.19 -11.34
CA GLY A 515 -21.28 -4.54 -12.64
C GLY A 515 -21.25 -3.00 -12.59
N GLY A 516 -21.89 -2.40 -11.59
CA GLY A 516 -21.87 -0.95 -11.38
C GLY A 516 -20.49 -0.43 -10.96
N PHE A 517 -19.79 -1.17 -10.09
CA PHE A 517 -18.42 -0.83 -9.67
C PHE A 517 -17.45 -0.79 -10.85
N TYR A 518 -17.39 -1.87 -11.63
CA TYR A 518 -16.44 -1.97 -12.74
C TYR A 518 -16.73 -0.93 -13.84
N LEU A 519 -18.00 -0.64 -14.09
CA LEU A 519 -18.40 0.39 -15.05
C LEU A 519 -18.03 1.80 -14.56
N GLY A 520 -18.30 2.11 -13.28
CA GLY A 520 -17.92 3.37 -12.66
C GLY A 520 -16.40 3.56 -12.62
N ALA A 521 -15.66 2.52 -12.21
CA ALA A 521 -14.20 2.52 -12.18
C ALA A 521 -13.58 2.77 -13.56
N ALA A 522 -14.08 2.09 -14.60
CA ALA A 522 -13.61 2.28 -15.96
C ALA A 522 -13.85 3.72 -16.44
N ARG A 523 -15.04 4.28 -16.21
CA ARG A 523 -15.36 5.66 -16.58
C ARG A 523 -14.44 6.67 -15.89
N ILE A 524 -14.28 6.57 -14.57
CA ILE A 524 -13.41 7.49 -13.81
C ILE A 524 -11.96 7.39 -14.30
N LEU A 525 -11.43 6.18 -14.44
CA LEU A 525 -10.03 5.96 -14.85
C LEU A 525 -9.71 6.54 -16.23
N THR A 526 -10.70 6.71 -17.11
CA THR A 526 -10.52 7.35 -18.43
C THR A 526 -10.53 8.87 -18.40
N LYS A 527 -11.26 9.46 -17.44
CA LYS A 527 -11.48 10.91 -17.36
C LYS A 527 -10.53 11.59 -16.39
N ILE A 528 -10.08 10.86 -15.38
CA ILE A 528 -9.13 11.38 -14.41
C ILE A 528 -7.75 11.55 -15.05
N THR A 529 -7.10 12.67 -14.76
CA THR A 529 -5.76 12.97 -15.25
C THR A 529 -4.76 11.96 -14.70
N GLU A 530 -3.72 11.64 -15.47
CA GLU A 530 -2.60 10.83 -14.98
C GLU A 530 -2.03 11.46 -13.70
N GLY A 531 -1.86 10.63 -12.67
CA GLY A 531 -1.51 11.12 -11.34
C GLY A 531 -1.84 10.11 -10.25
N GLU A 532 -1.67 10.54 -9.01
CA GLU A 532 -1.74 9.68 -7.82
C GLU A 532 -3.15 9.13 -7.57
N VAL A 533 -4.20 9.94 -7.74
CA VAL A 533 -5.60 9.51 -7.60
C VAL A 533 -5.92 8.39 -8.59
N LYS A 534 -5.45 8.52 -9.85
CA LYS A 534 -5.61 7.49 -10.87
C LYS A 534 -4.90 6.20 -10.49
N ASN A 535 -3.65 6.28 -10.01
CA ASN A 535 -2.88 5.10 -9.61
C ASN A 535 -3.49 4.39 -8.39
N TYR A 536 -4.03 5.14 -7.45
CA TYR A 536 -4.76 4.59 -6.31
C TYR A 536 -6.06 3.89 -6.72
N LEU A 537 -6.87 4.52 -7.57
CA LEU A 537 -8.06 3.87 -8.11
C LEU A 537 -7.70 2.60 -8.90
N LYS A 538 -6.56 2.59 -9.62
CA LYS A 538 -6.05 1.37 -10.28
C LYS A 538 -5.77 0.25 -9.28
N SER A 539 -5.16 0.54 -8.12
CA SER A 539 -4.85 -0.50 -7.12
C SER A 539 -6.12 -1.06 -6.47
N LEU A 540 -7.11 -0.22 -6.16
CA LEU A 540 -8.41 -0.68 -5.66
C LEU A 540 -9.11 -1.61 -6.64
N VAL A 541 -9.11 -1.27 -7.94
CA VAL A 541 -9.71 -2.12 -8.97
C VAL A 541 -8.97 -3.45 -9.10
N ILE A 542 -7.63 -3.45 -9.07
CA ILE A 542 -6.82 -4.69 -9.09
C ILE A 542 -7.18 -5.59 -7.90
N LYS A 543 -7.31 -5.02 -6.70
CA LYS A 543 -7.70 -5.78 -5.51
C LYS A 543 -9.06 -6.47 -5.68
N VAL A 544 -10.07 -5.71 -6.13
CA VAL A 544 -11.41 -6.29 -6.36
C VAL A 544 -11.38 -7.38 -7.44
N VAL A 545 -10.53 -7.24 -8.47
CA VAL A 545 -10.35 -8.28 -9.51
C VAL A 545 -9.73 -9.56 -8.96
N LEU A 546 -8.73 -9.43 -8.07
CA LEU A 546 -8.08 -10.56 -7.42
C LEU A 546 -9.08 -11.31 -6.53
N GLU A 547 -9.82 -10.58 -5.69
CA GLU A 547 -10.76 -11.18 -4.74
C GLU A 547 -11.98 -11.82 -5.41
N THR A 548 -12.37 -11.34 -6.59
CA THR A 548 -13.46 -11.93 -7.40
C THR A 548 -13.02 -13.14 -8.23
N ASN A 549 -11.75 -13.56 -8.15
CA ASN A 549 -11.17 -14.66 -8.93
C ASN A 549 -11.44 -14.56 -10.45
N ILE A 550 -11.60 -13.35 -10.99
CA ILE A 550 -11.86 -13.15 -12.42
C ILE A 550 -10.65 -13.60 -13.27
N THR A 551 -9.45 -13.55 -12.69
CA THR A 551 -8.16 -13.88 -13.34
C THR A 551 -7.36 -14.90 -12.54
N ASN A 552 -6.52 -15.68 -13.22
CA ASN A 552 -5.58 -16.64 -12.62
C ASN A 552 -4.13 -16.13 -12.72
N PHE A 553 -3.93 -14.82 -12.60
CA PHE A 553 -2.60 -14.21 -12.72
C PHE A 553 -1.84 -14.31 -11.40
N THR A 554 -0.50 -14.36 -11.47
CA THR A 554 0.32 -14.19 -10.27
C THR A 554 0.21 -12.74 -9.79
N GLU A 555 -0.06 -12.53 -8.50
CA GLU A 555 -0.32 -11.21 -7.90
C GLU A 555 0.76 -10.17 -8.26
N ASP A 556 2.03 -10.60 -8.30
CA ASP A 556 3.22 -9.78 -8.58
C ASP A 556 3.34 -9.29 -10.04
N SER A 557 2.49 -9.79 -10.95
CA SER A 557 2.58 -9.54 -12.38
C SER A 557 1.48 -8.65 -12.95
N ILE A 558 0.48 -8.28 -12.13
CA ILE A 558 -0.76 -7.67 -12.58
C ILE A 558 -0.58 -6.17 -12.86
N LYS A 559 -1.15 -5.71 -13.98
CA LYS A 559 -1.26 -4.29 -14.31
C LYS A 559 -2.64 -3.97 -14.86
N LEU A 560 -3.25 -2.89 -14.36
CA LEU A 560 -4.48 -2.32 -14.93
C LEU A 560 -4.13 -1.27 -16.00
N LEU A 561 -4.60 -1.53 -17.22
CA LEU A 561 -4.38 -0.71 -18.41
C LEU A 561 -5.63 0.16 -18.62
N SER A 562 -5.49 1.44 -18.32
CA SER A 562 -6.54 2.46 -18.27
C SER A 562 -6.67 3.30 -19.54
N SER A 563 -5.82 3.05 -20.55
CA SER A 563 -5.95 3.67 -21.88
C SER A 563 -5.55 2.72 -23.00
N GLY A 564 -6.08 2.98 -24.19
CA GLY A 564 -5.69 2.26 -25.41
C GLY A 564 -4.21 2.45 -25.74
N LYS A 565 -3.61 3.58 -25.32
CA LYS A 565 -2.17 3.84 -25.43
C LYS A 565 -1.38 2.88 -24.54
N GLU A 566 -1.75 2.77 -23.26
CA GLU A 566 -1.12 1.82 -22.33
C GLU A 566 -1.22 0.39 -22.87
N ALA A 567 -2.41 -0.05 -23.30
CA ALA A 567 -2.61 -1.37 -23.87
C ALA A 567 -1.82 -1.62 -25.17
N PHE A 568 -1.71 -0.61 -26.04
CA PHE A 568 -0.94 -0.68 -27.28
C PHE A 568 0.55 -0.88 -26.99
N PHE A 569 1.15 -0.10 -26.09
CA PHE A 569 2.57 -0.27 -25.74
C PHE A 569 2.83 -1.55 -24.95
N ASP A 570 1.96 -1.87 -24.00
CA ASP A 570 2.12 -3.02 -23.12
C ASP A 570 2.07 -4.36 -23.88
N SER A 571 1.32 -4.40 -24.99
CA SER A 571 1.17 -5.55 -25.89
C SER A 571 2.14 -5.60 -27.06
N ASN A 572 3.20 -4.79 -27.06
CA ASN A 572 4.12 -4.65 -28.20
C ASN A 572 3.36 -4.36 -29.50
N TYR A 573 2.43 -3.41 -29.44
CA TYR A 573 1.66 -2.88 -30.57
C TYR A 573 0.59 -3.83 -31.14
N LEU A 574 0.33 -4.96 -30.47
CA LEU A 574 -0.65 -5.95 -30.94
C LEU A 574 -2.09 -5.51 -30.65
N LEU A 575 -2.38 -4.96 -29.46
CA LEU A 575 -3.70 -4.42 -29.12
C LEU A 575 -3.88 -3.05 -29.76
N ARG A 576 -4.79 -2.93 -30.73
CA ARG A 576 -4.94 -1.71 -31.55
C ARG A 576 -5.41 -0.53 -30.72
N LEU A 577 -4.66 0.58 -30.75
CA LEU A 577 -4.90 1.77 -29.92
C LEU A 577 -6.34 2.30 -29.99
N VAL A 578 -6.83 2.68 -31.18
CA VAL A 578 -8.14 3.33 -31.32
C VAL A 578 -9.31 2.40 -30.96
N PRO A 579 -9.38 1.16 -31.50
CA PRO A 579 -10.45 0.23 -31.12
C PRO A 579 -10.46 -0.11 -29.64
N VAL A 580 -9.29 -0.32 -29.02
CA VAL A 580 -9.19 -0.64 -27.59
C VAL A 580 -9.57 0.55 -26.72
N GLN A 581 -9.19 1.77 -27.10
CA GLN A 581 -9.64 2.98 -26.41
C GLN A 581 -11.17 3.09 -26.42
N ARG A 582 -11.82 2.77 -27.53
CA ARG A 582 -13.29 2.80 -27.61
C ARG A 582 -13.96 1.77 -26.70
N LEU A 583 -13.36 0.61 -26.49
CA LEU A 583 -13.87 -0.37 -25.50
C LEU A 583 -13.73 0.17 -24.07
N ILE A 584 -12.57 0.75 -23.76
CA ILE A 584 -12.30 1.39 -22.48
C ILE A 584 -13.31 2.53 -22.23
N ASP A 585 -13.59 3.37 -23.23
CA ASP A 585 -14.58 4.46 -23.16
C ASP A 585 -16.02 3.94 -22.93
N LYS A 586 -16.29 2.67 -23.29
CA LYS A 586 -17.57 1.98 -23.00
C LYS A 586 -17.57 1.22 -21.69
N GLY A 587 -16.51 1.33 -20.90
CA GLY A 587 -16.43 0.79 -19.55
C GLY A 587 -15.77 -0.58 -19.46
N VAL A 588 -14.98 -0.97 -20.45
CA VAL A 588 -14.18 -2.20 -20.40
C VAL A 588 -12.87 -1.94 -19.66
N LEU A 589 -12.59 -2.70 -18.61
CA LEU A 589 -11.31 -2.71 -17.91
C LEU A 589 -10.38 -3.74 -18.53
N ILE A 590 -9.09 -3.42 -18.62
CA ILE A 590 -8.10 -4.30 -19.24
C ILE A 590 -6.99 -4.56 -18.24
N ILE A 591 -6.72 -5.84 -17.99
CA ILE A 591 -5.70 -6.26 -17.04
C ILE A 591 -4.72 -7.15 -17.76
N SER A 592 -3.42 -6.91 -17.54
CA SER A 592 -2.36 -7.79 -18.04
C SER A 592 -1.63 -8.48 -16.89
N GLY A 593 -1.17 -9.70 -17.10
CA GLY A 593 -0.39 -10.45 -16.11
C GLY A 593 0.22 -11.73 -16.66
N LYS A 594 0.91 -12.49 -15.80
CA LYS A 594 1.45 -13.82 -16.11
C LYS A 594 0.47 -14.88 -15.60
N ALA A 595 -0.01 -15.76 -16.48
CA ALA A 595 -0.91 -16.85 -16.11
C ALA A 595 -0.15 -18.03 -15.49
N VAL A 596 -0.73 -18.64 -14.44
CA VAL A 596 -0.11 -19.75 -13.68
C VAL A 596 -0.08 -21.07 -14.45
N GLU A 597 -1.02 -21.32 -15.37
CA GLU A 597 -1.24 -22.65 -15.97
C GLU A 597 -0.62 -22.86 -17.37
N SER A 598 -0.07 -21.83 -18.02
CA SER A 598 0.58 -22.00 -19.32
C SER A 598 2.03 -22.46 -19.14
N LYS A 599 2.43 -23.56 -19.80
CA LYS A 599 3.83 -24.05 -19.87
C LYS A 599 4.83 -23.05 -20.50
N SER A 600 4.39 -21.83 -20.77
CA SER A 600 5.15 -20.72 -21.30
C SER A 600 4.88 -19.49 -20.44
N TYR A 601 5.94 -18.74 -20.10
CA TYR A 601 5.89 -17.45 -19.40
C TYR A 601 5.25 -16.34 -20.27
N LEU A 602 4.09 -16.60 -20.86
CA LEU A 602 3.44 -15.69 -21.79
C LEU A 602 2.54 -14.72 -21.03
N LYS A 603 2.69 -13.45 -21.40
CA LYS A 603 1.87 -12.35 -20.91
C LYS A 603 0.47 -12.45 -21.50
N GLU A 604 -0.53 -12.49 -20.64
CA GLU A 604 -1.95 -12.55 -21.00
C GLU A 604 -2.67 -11.25 -20.67
N TYR A 605 -3.79 -11.04 -21.36
CA TYR A 605 -4.69 -9.91 -21.18
C TYR A 605 -6.09 -10.42 -20.87
N VAL A 606 -6.76 -9.79 -19.91
CA VAL A 606 -8.15 -10.04 -19.55
C VAL A 606 -8.93 -8.75 -19.73
N PHE A 607 -10.05 -8.85 -20.46
CA PHE A 607 -10.99 -7.75 -20.68
C PHE A 607 -12.23 -8.02 -19.85
N ILE A 608 -12.57 -7.07 -18.99
CA ILE A 608 -13.65 -7.17 -18.00
C ILE A 608 -14.70 -6.13 -18.32
N TYR A 609 -15.96 -6.53 -18.42
CA TYR A 609 -17.09 -5.64 -18.65
C TYR A 609 -18.23 -6.02 -17.72
N LYS A 610 -18.74 -5.03 -16.96
CA LYS A 610 -19.75 -5.23 -15.90
C LYS A 610 -19.43 -6.38 -14.94
N GLY A 611 -18.15 -6.59 -14.64
CA GLY A 611 -17.66 -7.63 -13.74
C GLY A 611 -17.50 -9.01 -14.35
N GLU A 612 -17.80 -9.17 -15.63
CA GLU A 612 -17.63 -10.43 -16.33
C GLU A 612 -16.39 -10.42 -17.23
N LYS A 613 -15.73 -11.58 -17.31
CA LYS A 613 -14.61 -11.81 -18.22
C LYS A 613 -15.13 -12.03 -19.63
N ILE A 614 -15.14 -10.98 -20.45
CA ILE A 614 -15.63 -11.03 -21.84
C ILE A 614 -14.57 -11.53 -22.83
N ALA A 615 -13.27 -11.40 -22.51
CA ALA A 615 -12.19 -12.01 -23.28
C ALA A 615 -10.94 -12.21 -22.42
N ALA A 616 -10.17 -13.25 -22.75
CA ALA A 616 -8.87 -13.53 -22.14
C ALA A 616 -7.95 -14.32 -23.08
N GLY A 617 -6.65 -14.11 -22.91
CA GLY A 617 -5.56 -14.81 -23.61
C GLY A 617 -4.43 -13.87 -24.01
N SER A 618 -3.58 -14.30 -24.95
CA SER A 618 -2.60 -13.44 -25.60
C SER A 618 -3.28 -12.27 -26.35
N ALA A 619 -2.53 -11.20 -26.63
CA ALA A 619 -3.05 -10.05 -27.37
C ALA A 619 -3.69 -10.43 -28.72
N ALA A 620 -3.13 -11.44 -29.41
CA ALA A 620 -3.68 -11.95 -30.67
C ALA A 620 -5.02 -12.66 -30.48
N GLU A 621 -5.15 -13.50 -29.45
CA GLU A 621 -6.38 -14.22 -29.13
C GLU A 621 -7.50 -13.27 -28.68
N VAL A 622 -7.16 -12.25 -27.89
CA VAL A 622 -8.12 -11.25 -27.42
C VAL A 622 -8.61 -10.37 -28.57
N ASN A 623 -7.71 -9.88 -29.44
CA ASN A 623 -8.12 -9.17 -30.66
C ASN A 623 -9.07 -10.00 -31.53
N LYS A 624 -8.83 -11.30 -31.62
CA LYS A 624 -9.68 -12.22 -32.38
C LYS A 624 -11.06 -12.38 -31.72
N LYS A 625 -11.13 -12.52 -30.39
CA LYS A 625 -12.39 -12.65 -29.63
C LYS A 625 -13.23 -11.38 -29.67
N LEU A 626 -12.59 -10.21 -29.56
CA LEU A 626 -13.28 -8.92 -29.51
C LEU A 626 -13.46 -8.27 -30.89
N ALA A 627 -13.13 -8.97 -31.99
CA ALA A 627 -13.23 -8.44 -33.35
C ALA A 627 -14.61 -7.84 -33.69
N GLY A 628 -15.69 -8.33 -33.08
CA GLY A 628 -17.05 -7.76 -33.23
C GLY A 628 -17.27 -6.41 -32.54
N ALA A 629 -16.57 -6.12 -31.44
CA ALA A 629 -16.65 -4.85 -30.70
C ALA A 629 -15.74 -3.75 -31.28
N LEU A 630 -14.78 -4.15 -32.13
CA LEU A 630 -13.66 -3.33 -32.59
C LEU A 630 -13.91 -2.68 -33.96
N LYS A 631 -15.18 -2.46 -34.34
CA LYS A 631 -15.53 -1.92 -35.67
C LYS A 631 -15.18 -0.43 -35.82
N ALA A 632 -14.30 -0.04 -36.74
CA ALA A 632 -14.08 1.36 -37.11
C ALA A 632 -15.38 1.96 -37.69
N GLY A 633 -15.94 2.96 -36.99
CA GLY A 633 -17.23 3.57 -37.35
C GLY A 633 -18.47 2.83 -36.85
N ALA A 634 -18.33 1.80 -35.99
CA ALA A 634 -19.47 1.25 -35.24
C ALA A 634 -20.16 2.38 -34.49
N LYS A 635 -21.50 2.40 -34.48
CA LYS A 635 -22.17 3.32 -33.58
C LYS A 635 -21.99 2.85 -32.15
N ASP A 636 -22.01 3.78 -31.21
CA ASP A 636 -21.80 3.48 -29.81
C ASP A 636 -22.84 2.50 -29.24
N GLU A 637 -24.06 2.51 -29.79
CA GLU A 637 -25.12 1.57 -29.44
C GLU A 637 -24.80 0.14 -29.92
N GLU A 638 -24.15 -0.01 -31.07
CA GLU A 638 -23.75 -1.33 -31.61
C GLU A 638 -22.65 -1.97 -30.75
N ILE A 639 -21.67 -1.17 -30.32
CA ILE A 639 -20.60 -1.63 -29.42
C ILE A 639 -21.21 -2.05 -28.08
N THR A 640 -22.10 -1.22 -27.52
CA THR A 640 -22.74 -1.50 -26.23
C THR A 640 -23.58 -2.78 -26.31
N ALA A 641 -24.39 -2.94 -27.36
CA ALA A 641 -25.19 -4.15 -27.56
C ALA A 641 -24.33 -5.41 -27.72
N PHE A 642 -23.18 -5.30 -28.37
CA PHE A 642 -22.24 -6.41 -28.49
C PHE A 642 -21.60 -6.77 -27.15
N LEU A 643 -21.14 -5.78 -26.37
CA LEU A 643 -20.57 -5.99 -25.04
C LEU A 643 -21.61 -6.58 -24.07
N ASP A 644 -22.84 -6.09 -24.10
CA ASP A 644 -23.96 -6.61 -23.30
C ASP A 644 -24.30 -8.06 -23.70
N ASN A 645 -24.22 -8.40 -24.98
CA ASN A 645 -24.42 -9.79 -25.41
C ASN A 645 -23.25 -10.69 -24.95
N LEU A 646 -22.00 -10.24 -25.01
CA LEU A 646 -20.86 -11.01 -24.49
C LEU A 646 -20.95 -11.22 -22.98
N GLU A 647 -21.34 -10.19 -22.23
CA GLU A 647 -21.59 -10.28 -20.79
C GLU A 647 -22.68 -11.30 -20.47
N ARG A 648 -23.84 -11.21 -21.13
CA ARG A 648 -24.93 -12.19 -20.98
C ARG A 648 -24.46 -13.61 -21.30
N LEU A 649 -23.72 -13.78 -22.40
CA LEU A 649 -23.25 -15.10 -22.85
C LEU A 649 -22.15 -15.67 -21.95
N SER A 650 -21.33 -14.81 -21.31
CA SER A 650 -20.28 -15.25 -20.40
C SER A 650 -20.79 -15.89 -19.10
N LYS A 651 -22.06 -15.63 -18.77
CA LYS A 651 -22.79 -16.21 -17.63
C LYS A 651 -23.43 -17.56 -17.93
N ILE A 652 -23.37 -18.04 -19.17
CA ILE A 652 -23.92 -19.35 -19.54
C ILE A 652 -23.04 -20.44 -18.95
N GLU A 653 -23.57 -21.14 -17.94
CA GLU A 653 -22.93 -22.34 -17.41
C GLU A 653 -22.95 -23.48 -18.44
N SER A 654 -21.99 -24.41 -18.36
CA SER A 654 -21.89 -25.55 -19.28
C SER A 654 -23.18 -26.40 -19.33
N GLY A 655 -23.93 -26.46 -18.24
CA GLY A 655 -25.23 -27.14 -18.17
C GLY A 655 -26.33 -26.51 -19.03
N GLU A 656 -26.20 -25.22 -19.38
CA GLU A 656 -27.20 -24.46 -20.14
C GLU A 656 -26.80 -24.17 -21.58
N ALA A 657 -25.55 -24.45 -21.97
CA ALA A 657 -25.01 -24.14 -23.30
C ALA A 657 -25.87 -24.65 -24.46
N PHE A 658 -26.49 -25.82 -24.32
CA PHE A 658 -27.38 -26.37 -25.34
C PHE A 658 -28.61 -25.49 -25.61
N LYS A 659 -29.19 -24.85 -24.58
CA LYS A 659 -30.38 -23.99 -24.72
C LYS A 659 -30.11 -22.79 -25.61
N HIS A 660 -28.87 -22.29 -25.62
CA HIS A 660 -28.46 -21.09 -26.35
C HIS A 660 -27.64 -21.41 -27.62
N LEU A 661 -27.53 -22.67 -28.01
CA LEU A 661 -26.68 -23.13 -29.11
C LEU A 661 -26.92 -22.35 -30.41
N TYR A 662 -28.18 -22.23 -30.84
CA TYR A 662 -28.50 -21.56 -32.10
C TYR A 662 -28.35 -20.03 -32.05
N GLU A 663 -28.33 -19.42 -30.86
CA GLU A 663 -27.97 -18.00 -30.69
C GLU A 663 -26.46 -17.79 -30.89
N VAL A 664 -25.65 -18.77 -30.47
CA VAL A 664 -24.18 -18.69 -30.48
C VAL A 664 -23.57 -19.11 -31.82
N LEU A 665 -24.16 -20.06 -32.54
CA LEU A 665 -23.61 -20.60 -33.79
C LEU A 665 -23.14 -19.53 -34.79
N PRO A 666 -23.92 -18.46 -35.09
CA PRO A 666 -23.48 -17.43 -36.04
C PRO A 666 -22.23 -16.66 -35.60
N LEU A 667 -21.98 -16.56 -34.28
CA LEU A 667 -20.85 -15.82 -33.72
C LEU A 667 -19.53 -16.57 -33.92
N LEU A 668 -19.57 -17.88 -34.17
CA LEU A 668 -18.39 -18.72 -34.34
C LEU A 668 -17.75 -18.59 -35.73
N ASN A 669 -18.49 -18.13 -36.77
CA ASN A 669 -18.02 -17.98 -38.16
C ASN A 669 -18.07 -16.54 -38.71
N LYS A 670 -18.29 -15.52 -37.89
CA LYS A 670 -18.36 -14.13 -38.39
C LYS A 670 -17.21 -13.30 -37.86
N LYS A 671 -16.48 -12.64 -38.77
CA LYS A 671 -15.45 -11.65 -38.46
C LYS A 671 -15.70 -10.37 -39.27
N ILE A 672 -15.14 -9.26 -38.81
CA ILE A 672 -15.23 -8.00 -39.56
C ILE A 672 -13.89 -7.79 -40.28
N ILE A 673 -13.93 -7.45 -41.57
CA ILE A 673 -12.76 -7.00 -42.33
C ILE A 673 -12.96 -5.57 -42.81
N THR A 674 -11.86 -4.82 -42.92
CA THR A 674 -11.85 -3.47 -43.49
C THR A 674 -11.54 -3.55 -44.99
N PHE A 675 -12.43 -3.03 -45.83
CA PHE A 675 -12.26 -2.88 -47.28
C PHE A 675 -12.52 -1.42 -47.65
N ASP A 676 -11.50 -0.75 -48.22
CA ASP A 676 -11.60 0.65 -48.66
C ASP A 676 -12.07 1.63 -47.54
N GLY A 677 -11.50 1.48 -46.34
CA GLY A 677 -11.85 2.31 -45.17
C GLY A 677 -13.24 2.05 -44.60
N LYS A 678 -14.00 1.10 -45.14
CA LYS A 678 -15.31 0.66 -44.64
C LYS A 678 -15.22 -0.75 -44.12
N GLU A 679 -15.87 -1.00 -43.00
CA GLU A 679 -15.87 -2.32 -42.39
C GLU A 679 -17.12 -3.11 -42.71
N VAL A 680 -16.91 -4.34 -43.16
CA VAL A 680 -17.96 -5.25 -43.61
C VAL A 680 -17.87 -6.51 -42.76
N LEU A 681 -19.03 -6.94 -42.24
CA LEU A 681 -19.17 -8.25 -41.61
C LEU A 681 -19.03 -9.31 -42.69
N VAL A 682 -17.99 -10.14 -42.58
CA VAL A 682 -17.73 -11.22 -43.51
C VAL A 682 -17.68 -12.54 -42.77
N GLU A 683 -18.03 -13.59 -43.48
CA GLU A 683 -17.77 -14.93 -43.00
C GLU A 683 -16.26 -15.11 -42.87
N VAL A 684 -15.82 -15.76 -41.78
CA VAL A 684 -14.40 -16.03 -41.56
C VAL A 684 -13.87 -16.88 -42.70
N SER A 685 -14.64 -17.90 -43.07
CA SER A 685 -14.43 -18.78 -44.21
C SER A 685 -15.68 -19.64 -44.42
N ASN A 686 -15.94 -20.02 -45.67
CA ASN A 686 -16.94 -21.03 -46.04
C ASN A 686 -16.30 -22.42 -46.29
N THR A 687 -15.03 -22.58 -45.89
CA THR A 687 -14.20 -23.76 -46.16
C THR A 687 -13.50 -24.25 -44.90
N HIS A 688 -14.04 -23.98 -43.69
CA HIS A 688 -13.36 -24.31 -42.42
C HIS A 688 -14.23 -25.14 -41.46
N CYS A 689 -15.17 -25.91 -42.02
CA CYS A 689 -16.13 -26.72 -41.28
C CYS A 689 -15.49 -27.61 -40.20
N VAL A 690 -14.27 -28.09 -40.41
CA VAL A 690 -13.48 -28.85 -39.41
C VAL A 690 -13.18 -28.01 -38.15
N ASN A 691 -12.80 -26.74 -38.29
CA ASN A 691 -12.57 -25.88 -37.13
C ASN A 691 -13.89 -25.44 -36.48
N MET A 692 -14.97 -25.32 -37.26
CA MET A 692 -16.30 -25.02 -36.74
C MET A 692 -16.78 -26.10 -35.78
N VAL A 693 -16.67 -27.38 -36.15
CA VAL A 693 -17.14 -28.47 -35.29
C VAL A 693 -16.36 -28.60 -33.98
N ILE A 694 -15.09 -28.16 -33.96
CA ILE A 694 -14.29 -28.07 -32.74
C ILE A 694 -14.77 -26.92 -31.85
N ALA A 695 -15.04 -25.75 -32.43
CA ALA A 695 -15.54 -24.59 -31.68
C ALA A 695 -16.92 -24.85 -31.05
N VAL A 696 -17.80 -25.57 -31.77
CA VAL A 696 -19.10 -25.98 -31.25
C VAL A 696 -18.97 -27.02 -30.14
N ASP A 697 -18.08 -28.02 -30.27
CA ASP A 697 -17.78 -28.99 -29.19
C ASP A 697 -17.26 -28.28 -27.93
N GLU A 698 -16.32 -27.35 -28.07
CA GLU A 698 -15.79 -26.56 -26.97
C GLU A 698 -16.89 -25.77 -26.26
N TYR A 699 -17.74 -25.07 -27.02
CA TYR A 699 -18.85 -24.30 -26.47
C TYR A 699 -19.83 -25.18 -25.68
N LEU A 700 -20.26 -26.30 -26.25
CA LEU A 700 -21.23 -27.19 -25.60
C LEU A 700 -20.69 -27.83 -24.31
N ARG A 701 -19.37 -28.01 -24.22
CA ARG A 701 -18.73 -28.58 -23.02
C ARG A 701 -18.44 -27.55 -21.94
N THR A 702 -18.15 -26.31 -22.33
CA THR A 702 -17.56 -25.32 -21.42
C THR A 702 -18.38 -24.05 -21.25
N GLY A 703 -19.40 -23.83 -22.09
CA GLY A 703 -20.09 -22.54 -22.23
C GLY A 703 -19.25 -21.47 -22.95
N LYS A 704 -17.97 -21.71 -23.25
CA LYS A 704 -17.06 -20.70 -23.81
C LYS A 704 -17.24 -20.52 -25.31
N ILE A 705 -17.33 -19.26 -25.75
CA ILE A 705 -17.47 -18.90 -27.17
C ILE A 705 -16.09 -18.64 -27.78
N SER A 706 -15.74 -19.38 -28.83
CA SER A 706 -14.46 -19.30 -29.53
C SER A 706 -14.69 -19.16 -31.05
N LEU A 707 -14.18 -18.08 -31.66
CA LEU A 707 -14.23 -17.92 -33.12
C LEU A 707 -13.42 -19.03 -33.82
N ALA A 708 -14.00 -19.73 -34.79
CA ALA A 708 -13.31 -20.76 -35.56
C ALA A 708 -12.31 -20.14 -36.55
N LEU A 709 -11.07 -20.61 -36.55
CA LEU A 709 -10.04 -20.10 -37.47
C LEU A 709 -10.31 -20.55 -38.91
N PRO A 710 -9.99 -19.73 -39.93
CA PRO A 710 -9.99 -20.19 -41.31
C PRO A 710 -8.90 -21.26 -41.47
N SER A 711 -9.25 -22.39 -42.08
CA SER A 711 -8.31 -23.50 -42.33
C SER A 711 -8.29 -23.99 -43.78
N GLY A 712 -9.23 -23.54 -44.60
CA GLY A 712 -9.45 -24.14 -45.92
C GLY A 712 -9.89 -25.60 -45.81
N ASN A 713 -10.14 -26.23 -46.96
CA ASN A 713 -10.65 -27.60 -46.98
C ASN A 713 -9.65 -28.56 -46.33
N GLN A 714 -10.10 -29.24 -45.27
CA GLN A 714 -9.30 -30.19 -44.52
C GLN A 714 -9.80 -31.61 -44.75
N LYS A 715 -8.86 -32.55 -44.68
CA LYS A 715 -9.16 -33.98 -44.61
C LYS A 715 -9.89 -34.30 -43.29
N ILE A 716 -10.92 -35.13 -43.33
CA ILE A 716 -11.72 -35.47 -42.14
C ILE A 716 -10.91 -36.21 -41.06
N GLU A 717 -9.82 -36.89 -41.47
CA GLU A 717 -8.89 -37.57 -40.58
C GLU A 717 -8.27 -36.64 -39.54
N VAL A 718 -8.17 -35.34 -39.83
CA VAL A 718 -7.71 -34.32 -38.87
C VAL A 718 -8.56 -34.30 -37.60
N LEU A 719 -9.87 -34.52 -37.71
CA LEU A 719 -10.76 -34.57 -36.54
C LEU A 719 -10.53 -35.84 -35.73
N SER A 720 -10.36 -36.99 -36.39
CA SER A 720 -10.03 -38.25 -35.70
C SER A 720 -8.73 -38.09 -34.91
N ASP A 721 -7.68 -37.55 -35.53
CA ASP A 721 -6.39 -37.32 -34.88
C ASP A 721 -6.48 -36.33 -33.72
N PHE A 722 -7.22 -35.23 -33.92
CA PHE A 722 -7.45 -34.22 -32.88
C PHE A 722 -8.12 -34.83 -31.64
N TYR A 723 -9.22 -35.55 -31.81
CA TYR A 723 -9.97 -36.13 -30.69
C TYR A 723 -9.30 -37.36 -30.08
N ASN A 724 -8.52 -38.12 -30.86
CA ASN A 724 -7.70 -39.22 -30.36
C ASN A 724 -6.61 -38.69 -29.43
N LYS A 725 -5.93 -37.61 -29.85
CA LYS A 725 -4.92 -36.93 -29.04
C LYS A 725 -5.54 -36.24 -27.82
N LYS A 726 -6.66 -35.53 -27.99
CA LYS A 726 -7.32 -34.75 -26.91
C LYS A 726 -7.82 -35.64 -25.77
N TYR A 727 -8.35 -36.82 -26.10
CA TYR A 727 -8.97 -37.72 -25.11
C TYR A 727 -8.21 -39.04 -24.90
N ASN A 728 -6.98 -39.14 -25.41
CA ASN A 728 -6.14 -40.34 -25.35
C ASN A 728 -6.89 -41.64 -25.67
N ARG A 729 -7.55 -41.69 -26.84
CA ARG A 729 -8.40 -42.80 -27.27
C ARG A 729 -8.31 -43.02 -28.78
N PHE A 730 -8.95 -44.09 -29.26
CA PHE A 730 -9.03 -44.40 -30.68
C PHE A 730 -10.49 -44.31 -31.18
N THR A 731 -10.76 -43.30 -32.01
CA THR A 731 -12.02 -43.06 -32.72
C THR A 731 -11.71 -42.73 -34.18
N TYR A 732 -12.63 -43.10 -35.07
CA TYR A 732 -12.55 -42.83 -36.51
C TYR A 732 -13.95 -42.72 -37.11
N PHE A 733 -14.06 -42.10 -38.28
CA PHE A 733 -15.32 -41.96 -39.00
C PHE A 733 -15.85 -43.31 -39.50
N GLN A 734 -17.06 -43.68 -39.10
CA GLN A 734 -17.75 -44.89 -39.54
C GLN A 734 -18.97 -44.54 -40.38
N ARG A 735 -19.19 -45.26 -41.49
CA ARG A 735 -20.40 -45.07 -42.31
C ARG A 735 -21.65 -45.35 -41.47
N ILE A 736 -22.65 -44.46 -41.58
CA ILE A 736 -23.87 -44.55 -40.79
C ILE A 736 -25.10 -44.11 -41.58
N ASP A 737 -26.24 -44.73 -41.27
CA ASP A 737 -27.55 -44.21 -41.63
C ASP A 737 -28.09 -43.35 -40.47
N ILE A 738 -28.40 -42.08 -40.73
CA ILE A 738 -28.84 -41.13 -39.70
C ILE A 738 -30.17 -41.56 -39.07
N ASN A 739 -31.13 -41.99 -39.89
CA ASN A 739 -32.51 -42.23 -39.46
C ASN A 739 -32.68 -43.59 -38.77
N GLN A 740 -31.94 -44.60 -39.21
CA GLN A 740 -32.06 -45.97 -38.71
C GLN A 740 -30.99 -46.34 -37.69
N GLN A 741 -29.74 -45.86 -37.84
CA GLN A 741 -28.61 -46.33 -37.03
C GLN A 741 -28.15 -45.30 -36.01
N LEU A 742 -27.97 -44.03 -36.40
CA LEU A 742 -27.41 -43.01 -35.52
C LEU A 742 -28.33 -42.71 -34.33
N LYS A 743 -29.64 -42.57 -34.59
CA LYS A 743 -30.64 -42.31 -33.54
C LYS A 743 -30.68 -43.39 -32.47
N LEU A 744 -30.43 -44.66 -32.84
CA LEU A 744 -30.37 -45.80 -31.92
C LEU A 744 -29.02 -45.93 -31.22
N LYS A 745 -27.91 -45.61 -31.90
CA LYS A 745 -26.54 -45.76 -31.39
C LYS A 745 -26.13 -44.67 -30.39
N MET A 746 -26.60 -43.43 -30.56
CA MET A 746 -26.26 -42.34 -29.64
C MET A 746 -27.05 -42.47 -28.33
N LYS A 747 -26.38 -42.25 -27.20
CA LYS A 747 -27.01 -42.12 -25.87
C LYS A 747 -27.53 -40.70 -25.65
N GLU A 748 -28.49 -40.54 -24.75
CA GLU A 748 -28.96 -39.21 -24.33
C GLU A 748 -27.78 -38.40 -23.75
N GLY A 749 -27.61 -37.16 -24.20
CA GLY A 749 -26.48 -36.30 -23.88
C GLY A 749 -25.20 -36.54 -24.71
N GLU A 750 -25.17 -37.58 -25.56
CA GLU A 750 -24.00 -37.89 -26.40
C GLU A 750 -23.82 -36.84 -27.51
N MET A 751 -22.55 -36.49 -27.77
CA MET A 751 -22.13 -35.60 -28.85
C MET A 751 -21.25 -36.34 -29.85
N GLY A 752 -21.36 -35.94 -31.11
CA GLY A 752 -20.62 -36.51 -32.21
C GLY A 752 -20.38 -35.51 -33.34
N ILE A 753 -19.70 -35.97 -34.38
CA ILE A 753 -19.52 -35.23 -35.63
C ILE A 753 -20.01 -36.08 -36.78
N ILE A 754 -20.75 -35.47 -37.69
CA ILE A 754 -21.20 -36.06 -38.94
C ILE A 754 -20.37 -35.49 -40.08
N PHE A 755 -19.90 -36.37 -40.94
CA PHE A 755 -19.38 -36.02 -42.26
C PHE A 755 -20.40 -36.45 -43.32
N GLY A 756 -20.97 -35.50 -44.04
CA GLY A 756 -21.76 -35.74 -45.24
C GLY A 756 -20.84 -35.82 -46.45
N GLU A 757 -20.73 -37.00 -47.05
CA GLU A 757 -19.95 -37.21 -48.27
C GLU A 757 -20.78 -36.83 -49.48
N ARG A 758 -20.14 -36.24 -50.50
CA ARG A 758 -20.74 -35.89 -51.79
C ARG A 758 -19.97 -36.57 -52.93
N ASP A 759 -20.61 -36.71 -54.08
CA ASP A 759 -19.96 -37.25 -55.27
C ASP A 759 -18.89 -36.29 -55.78
N TYR A 760 -17.74 -36.84 -56.19
CA TYR A 760 -16.66 -36.07 -56.79
C TYR A 760 -17.17 -35.32 -58.06
N PRO A 761 -16.88 -34.02 -58.22
CA PRO A 761 -15.86 -33.21 -57.53
C PRO A 761 -16.36 -32.40 -56.31
N GLU A 762 -17.59 -32.62 -55.82
CA GLU A 762 -18.13 -31.85 -54.70
C GLU A 762 -17.45 -32.18 -53.38
N ILE A 763 -17.18 -31.15 -52.58
CA ILE A 763 -16.51 -31.28 -51.29
C ILE A 763 -17.55 -31.64 -50.23
N GLY A 764 -17.27 -32.68 -49.45
CA GLY A 764 -18.12 -33.06 -48.31
C GLY A 764 -18.09 -32.02 -47.18
N HIS A 765 -19.03 -32.13 -46.25
CA HIS A 765 -19.20 -31.16 -45.16
C HIS A 765 -19.23 -31.85 -43.79
N VAL A 766 -18.72 -31.17 -42.75
CA VAL A 766 -18.81 -31.66 -41.36
C VAL A 766 -19.63 -30.71 -40.49
N PHE A 767 -20.46 -31.29 -39.62
CA PHE A 767 -21.27 -30.60 -38.63
C PHE A 767 -21.41 -31.46 -37.37
N ASN A 768 -21.72 -30.88 -36.21
CA ASN A 768 -21.88 -31.68 -35.00
C ASN A 768 -23.25 -32.38 -35.00
N VAL A 769 -23.36 -33.44 -34.20
CA VAL A 769 -24.64 -34.07 -33.85
C VAL A 769 -24.72 -34.22 -32.34
N ILE A 770 -25.90 -33.96 -31.79
CA ILE A 770 -26.16 -34.03 -30.35
C ILE A 770 -27.47 -34.78 -30.14
N LYS A 771 -27.51 -35.73 -29.22
CA LYS A 771 -28.76 -36.35 -28.78
C LYS A 771 -29.25 -35.71 -27.50
N ARG A 772 -30.36 -34.97 -27.57
CA ARG A 772 -31.02 -34.32 -26.43
C ARG A 772 -32.53 -34.52 -26.53
N GLU A 773 -33.20 -34.70 -25.40
CA GLU A 773 -34.66 -34.85 -25.32
C GLU A 773 -35.19 -35.94 -26.27
N GLY A 774 -34.43 -37.03 -26.47
CA GLY A 774 -34.79 -38.11 -27.40
C GLY A 774 -34.71 -37.75 -28.90
N LYS A 775 -34.25 -36.54 -29.24
CA LYS A 775 -34.08 -36.03 -30.61
C LYS A 775 -32.61 -35.84 -30.96
N LEU A 776 -32.31 -35.91 -32.26
CA LEU A 776 -30.99 -35.55 -32.78
C LEU A 776 -31.04 -34.10 -33.28
N TYR A 777 -30.04 -33.32 -32.90
CA TYR A 777 -29.83 -31.95 -33.35
C TYR A 777 -28.54 -31.90 -34.14
N PHE A 778 -28.56 -31.19 -35.27
CA PHE A 778 -27.42 -31.12 -36.19
C PHE A 778 -26.93 -29.66 -36.33
N PRO A 779 -26.28 -29.09 -35.32
CA PRO A 779 -25.79 -27.72 -35.42
C PRO A 779 -24.67 -27.62 -36.46
N ASP A 780 -24.92 -26.81 -37.49
CA ASP A 780 -23.95 -26.43 -38.49
C ASP A 780 -23.39 -25.05 -38.13
N GLY A 781 -22.21 -25.07 -37.51
CA GLY A 781 -21.52 -23.84 -37.15
C GLY A 781 -21.08 -23.00 -38.34
N GLN A 782 -20.81 -23.62 -39.50
CA GLN A 782 -20.41 -22.87 -40.69
C GLN A 782 -21.62 -22.10 -41.26
N ALA A 783 -22.79 -22.73 -41.30
CA ALA A 783 -24.04 -22.09 -41.72
C ALA A 783 -24.69 -21.21 -40.64
N GLY A 784 -24.25 -21.33 -39.38
CA GLY A 784 -24.80 -20.61 -38.24
C GLY A 784 -26.20 -21.08 -37.82
N LYS A 785 -26.63 -22.28 -38.24
CA LYS A 785 -27.99 -22.81 -38.06
C LYS A 785 -28.00 -24.34 -38.10
N GLU A 786 -29.17 -24.97 -38.19
CA GLU A 786 -29.26 -26.43 -38.34
C GLU A 786 -28.81 -26.91 -39.73
N ALA A 787 -28.10 -28.03 -39.77
CA ALA A 787 -27.56 -28.63 -40.99
C ALA A 787 -28.70 -29.12 -41.89
N ASN A 788 -28.61 -28.82 -43.19
CA ASN A 788 -29.52 -29.38 -44.18
C ASN A 788 -29.04 -30.77 -44.60
N LEU A 789 -29.65 -31.83 -44.06
CA LEU A 789 -29.29 -33.21 -44.39
C LEU A 789 -29.59 -33.60 -45.85
N ASN A 790 -30.37 -32.80 -46.58
CA ASN A 790 -30.70 -33.02 -47.99
C ASN A 790 -29.82 -32.19 -48.95
N ASP A 791 -28.70 -31.64 -48.46
CA ASP A 791 -27.78 -30.82 -49.24
C ASP A 791 -26.82 -31.66 -50.10
N GLY A 792 -27.37 -32.56 -50.92
CA GLY A 792 -26.62 -33.34 -51.93
C GLY A 792 -25.72 -34.46 -51.38
N PHE A 793 -25.88 -34.88 -50.13
CA PHE A 793 -25.06 -35.94 -49.54
C PHE A 793 -25.44 -37.34 -50.04
N ILE A 794 -24.45 -38.12 -50.48
CA ILE A 794 -24.61 -39.50 -50.96
C ILE A 794 -24.61 -40.52 -49.81
N PHE A 795 -23.88 -40.24 -48.73
CA PHE A 795 -23.94 -40.99 -47.48
C PHE A 795 -23.26 -40.21 -46.34
N PHE A 796 -23.49 -40.66 -45.11
CA PHE A 796 -22.93 -40.04 -43.91
C PHE A 796 -21.90 -40.94 -43.22
N LYS A 797 -20.91 -40.33 -42.59
CA LYS A 797 -20.02 -40.96 -41.61
C LYS A 797 -20.15 -40.27 -40.27
N TYR A 798 -20.05 -41.04 -39.19
CA TYR A 798 -20.13 -40.56 -37.81
C TYR A 798 -18.80 -40.75 -37.09
N LEU A 799 -18.35 -39.71 -36.41
CA LEU A 799 -17.26 -39.73 -35.46
C LEU A 799 -17.83 -39.52 -34.06
N LYS A 800 -17.67 -40.51 -33.20
CA LYS A 800 -18.08 -40.43 -31.80
C LYS A 800 -17.10 -39.57 -31.01
N LEU A 801 -17.57 -38.57 -30.25
CA LEU A 801 -16.73 -37.70 -29.41
C LEU A 801 -16.62 -38.18 -27.95
N GLU A 802 -17.59 -38.95 -27.45
CA GLU A 802 -17.60 -39.52 -26.10
C GLU A 802 -18.49 -40.76 -25.99
#